data_AF-A0A2E5EBB1-F1
#
_entry.id   AF-A0A2E5EBB1-F1
#
_cell.length_a   1.000
_cell.length_b   1.000
_cell.length_c   1.000
_cell.angle_alpha   90.00
_cell.angle_beta   90.00
_cell.angle_gamma   90.00
#
_symmetry.space_group_name_H-M   'P 1'
#
loop_
_entity.id
_entity.type
_entity.pdbx_description
1 polymer ?
#
loop_
_entity_poly.entity_id
_entity_poly.type
_entity_poly.pdbx_seq_one_letter_code
_entity_poly.pdbx_strand_id
1 'polypeptide(L)'
;MGPPLAAALILVSTARSDDQVSIPTTAEAFYQPGTQPLPDRPGTDPIQPMDEFRNASFSCQQCHLFDDDDNPDIDTGPMNLWAASMMGQSARDPVWQAALAISNRDAELSGEYCIRCHAPTAWGSGRSSSGTIEEFIYPDDYDGVNCNMCHRIVDPEADEENPTEDDLILQALIDSGDYPDPDQPGNGRFIFDPTDTRRGPLDDITTNMHGAASILHSPHHQEASQCASCHDLSNPLFIRESDGTYTLTDYDQAHPTQNPDDMMPEQRTYSEWLASQFANGGVQFDDGRFGGEMHPTGLMQSCQDCHMPRASGANCAFWYIPDIGTRESLPLHHFSGGNTWVLGAVHDLYEPDFPDYTALSDQRVADSIDRTIQMLKAASDMAVTQIGDNLNVTVTNWSGHKLPTGFPDGRRMWINAVFYDSDDAVLEEIGGYDYVTADLDTEGTKIYEMKLGIDETVAAETGLEAGESFHLVLVNEILKDNRIPPVGFTNAGFQAIQASPVEYSYADGQHWDDTVMTIPEGAKKAVVTLYFQTSSKEYMEFLRDGEALSSDGLIDYGQIAYDAWVNRGKSAPVAMDSLEIDLYPESNPSDLDGNGDVDVNDLLLLISDFGCTGECIGDINGDLQVDVTDVLILLKAWTTI
;
A
#
# COMPACT_ATOMS: atom_id res chain seq x y z
N MET A 1 -4.95 17.54 -49.64
CA MET A 1 -3.67 16.87 -49.94
C MET A 1 -2.57 17.62 -49.19
N GLY A 2 -2.35 17.21 -47.94
CA GLY A 2 -1.21 17.62 -47.11
C GLY A 2 -0.53 16.33 -46.63
N PRO A 3 0.80 16.32 -46.46
CA PRO A 3 1.57 15.09 -46.33
C PRO A 3 1.39 14.45 -44.94
N PRO A 4 1.50 13.10 -44.83
CA PRO A 4 1.47 12.42 -43.56
C PRO A 4 2.82 12.62 -42.85
N LEU A 5 2.78 13.04 -41.58
CA LEU A 5 3.92 12.90 -40.67
C LEU A 5 4.06 11.40 -40.34
N ALA A 6 5.16 10.80 -40.79
CA ALA A 6 5.56 9.48 -40.35
C ALA A 6 6.16 9.61 -38.94
N ALA A 7 5.44 9.15 -37.93
CA ALA A 7 6.02 8.85 -36.63
C ALA A 7 6.95 7.64 -36.81
N ALA A 8 8.23 7.82 -36.52
CA ALA A 8 9.17 6.73 -36.43
C ALA A 8 8.84 5.94 -35.16
N LEU A 9 8.16 4.80 -35.33
CA LEU A 9 8.05 3.76 -34.32
C LEU A 9 9.48 3.25 -34.06
N ILE A 10 10.08 3.67 -32.94
CA ILE A 10 11.16 2.90 -32.34
C ILE A 10 10.43 1.76 -31.62
N LEU A 11 10.30 0.63 -32.31
CA LEU A 11 9.95 -0.65 -31.70
C LEU A 11 11.11 -1.02 -30.78
N VAL A 12 10.95 -0.79 -29.48
CA VAL A 12 11.59 -1.67 -28.50
C VAL A 12 10.86 -3.00 -28.66
N SER A 13 11.52 -3.98 -29.24
CA SER A 13 10.97 -5.32 -29.36
C SER A 13 11.02 -5.97 -27.98
N THR A 14 9.92 -5.95 -27.23
CA THR A 14 9.63 -7.01 -26.26
C THR A 14 9.24 -8.22 -27.09
N ALA A 15 10.22 -9.10 -27.31
CA ALA A 15 10.00 -10.36 -27.99
C ALA A 15 9.06 -11.21 -27.12
N ARG A 16 8.00 -11.76 -27.73
CA ARG A 16 7.25 -12.90 -27.22
C ARG A 16 8.23 -13.96 -26.68
N SER A 17 8.04 -14.46 -25.47
CA SER A 17 8.53 -15.80 -25.15
C SER A 17 7.42 -16.80 -25.50
N ASP A 18 7.40 -17.26 -26.75
CA ASP A 18 6.66 -18.48 -27.16
C ASP A 18 7.13 -19.75 -26.40
N ASP A 19 7.98 -19.58 -25.38
CA ASP A 19 8.73 -20.60 -24.64
C ASP A 19 8.41 -20.63 -23.12
N GLN A 20 7.57 -19.71 -22.58
CA GLN A 20 7.19 -19.79 -21.16
C GLN A 20 6.32 -21.04 -20.91
N VAL A 21 6.69 -21.80 -19.88
CA VAL A 21 5.99 -22.98 -19.40
C VAL A 21 5.17 -22.62 -18.16
N SER A 22 3.86 -22.86 -18.22
CA SER A 22 2.97 -22.77 -17.06
C SER A 22 3.29 -23.90 -16.07
N ILE A 23 3.34 -23.57 -14.78
CA ILE A 23 3.40 -24.59 -13.73
C ILE A 23 2.03 -25.29 -13.67
N PRO A 24 1.98 -26.63 -13.77
CA PRO A 24 0.73 -27.39 -13.84
C PRO A 24 0.14 -27.63 -12.43
N THR A 25 -0.13 -26.55 -11.71
CA THR A 25 -0.76 -26.58 -10.39
C THR A 25 -2.23 -26.98 -10.44
N THR A 26 -2.75 -27.38 -9.29
CA THR A 26 -4.19 -27.57 -9.07
C THR A 26 -4.67 -26.61 -7.98
N ALA A 27 -5.98 -26.45 -7.81
CA ALA A 27 -6.54 -25.66 -6.70
C ALA A 27 -6.02 -26.13 -5.32
N GLU A 28 -5.69 -27.41 -5.17
CA GLU A 28 -5.14 -27.96 -3.94
C GLU A 28 -3.78 -27.34 -3.58
N ALA A 29 -2.94 -26.97 -4.56
CA ALA A 29 -1.66 -26.29 -4.32
C ALA A 29 -1.82 -24.92 -3.63
N PHE A 30 -3.00 -24.32 -3.78
CA PHE A 30 -3.35 -23.03 -3.21
C PHE A 30 -4.33 -23.13 -2.04
N TYR A 31 -4.67 -24.34 -1.59
CA TYR A 31 -5.57 -24.55 -0.46
C TYR A 31 -5.06 -23.83 0.80
N GLN A 32 -5.97 -23.13 1.48
CA GLN A 32 -5.74 -22.49 2.77
C GLN A 32 -6.91 -22.80 3.71
N PRO A 33 -6.65 -23.04 5.01
CA PRO A 33 -7.71 -23.27 6.00
C PRO A 33 -8.60 -22.03 6.19
N GLY A 34 -9.68 -22.17 6.94
CA GLY A 34 -10.77 -21.22 7.07
C GLY A 34 -12.06 -21.74 6.43
N THR A 35 -13.06 -20.89 6.29
CA THR A 35 -14.31 -21.27 5.63
C THR A 35 -14.07 -21.65 4.18
N GLN A 36 -14.35 -22.89 3.79
CA GLN A 36 -14.23 -23.33 2.39
C GLN A 36 -15.52 -23.08 1.61
N PRO A 37 -15.45 -22.83 0.29
CA PRO A 37 -16.61 -22.90 -0.58
C PRO A 37 -17.11 -24.35 -0.50
N LEU A 38 -18.25 -24.57 0.17
CA LEU A 38 -18.73 -25.92 0.45
C LEU A 38 -18.75 -26.75 -0.84
N PRO A 39 -18.02 -27.87 -0.93
CA PRO A 39 -18.13 -28.72 -2.09
C PRO A 39 -19.55 -29.29 -2.12
N ASP A 40 -20.11 -29.46 -3.32
CA ASP A 40 -21.13 -30.47 -3.56
C ASP A 40 -20.58 -31.82 -3.05
N ARG A 41 -20.83 -32.15 -1.77
CA ARG A 41 -20.46 -33.45 -1.21
C ARG A 41 -21.35 -34.49 -1.90
N PRO A 42 -20.78 -35.41 -2.71
CA PRO A 42 -21.59 -36.43 -3.37
C PRO A 42 -22.30 -37.29 -2.31
N GLY A 43 -23.64 -37.19 -2.23
CA GLY A 43 -24.45 -37.99 -1.32
C GLY A 43 -25.09 -37.26 -0.13
N THR A 44 -24.94 -35.94 -0.01
CA THR A 44 -25.75 -35.12 0.92
C THR A 44 -26.63 -34.16 0.12
N ASP A 45 -27.86 -34.58 -0.16
CA ASP A 45 -28.90 -33.78 -0.82
C ASP A 45 -29.89 -33.24 0.24
N PRO A 46 -30.01 -31.91 0.47
CA PRO A 46 -29.07 -30.85 0.07
C PRO A 46 -28.54 -30.04 1.27
N ILE A 47 -27.28 -29.60 1.18
CA ILE A 47 -26.85 -28.28 1.66
C ILE A 47 -26.18 -27.62 0.45
N GLN A 48 -26.74 -26.51 -0.02
CA GLN A 48 -26.30 -25.77 -1.19
C GLN A 48 -24.96 -25.05 -0.88
N PRO A 49 -24.13 -24.72 -1.89
CA PRO A 49 -23.07 -23.71 -1.74
C PRO A 49 -23.65 -22.47 -1.06
N MET A 50 -22.95 -21.93 -0.05
CA MET A 50 -23.40 -20.88 0.89
C MET A 50 -24.65 -20.13 0.37
N ASP A 51 -25.84 -20.55 0.78
CA ASP A 51 -27.12 -19.85 0.53
C ASP A 51 -27.14 -18.44 1.16
N GLU A 52 -26.01 -18.02 1.72
CA GLU A 52 -25.87 -17.04 2.76
C GLU A 52 -25.32 -15.71 2.26
N PHE A 53 -24.64 -15.70 1.09
CA PHE A 53 -24.33 -14.47 0.37
C PHE A 53 -25.45 -14.03 -0.58
N ARG A 54 -26.63 -14.67 -0.52
CA ARG A 54 -27.81 -14.30 -1.34
C ARG A 54 -28.29 -12.85 -1.11
N ASN A 55 -27.89 -12.23 0.00
CA ASN A 55 -28.15 -10.82 0.25
C ASN A 55 -27.13 -9.96 -0.48
N ALA A 56 -27.48 -9.53 -1.68
CA ALA A 56 -26.76 -8.53 -2.46
C ALA A 56 -26.36 -7.31 -1.62
N SER A 57 -25.20 -6.70 -1.89
CA SER A 57 -24.82 -5.41 -1.29
C SER A 57 -25.88 -4.34 -1.55
N PHE A 58 -26.61 -4.47 -2.67
CA PHE A 58 -27.79 -3.66 -3.01
C PHE A 58 -28.87 -3.62 -1.90
N SER A 59 -29.01 -4.69 -1.12
CA SER A 59 -29.95 -4.72 0.01
C SER A 59 -29.53 -3.77 1.14
N CYS A 60 -28.23 -3.58 1.34
CA CYS A 60 -27.68 -2.64 2.31
C CYS A 60 -27.86 -1.19 1.86
N GLN A 61 -27.71 -0.92 0.55
CA GLN A 61 -27.81 0.42 -0.03
C GLN A 61 -29.10 1.15 0.35
N GLN A 62 -30.22 0.45 0.48
CA GLN A 62 -31.52 1.05 0.79
C GLN A 62 -31.55 1.83 2.12
N CYS A 63 -30.67 1.48 3.05
CA CYS A 63 -30.54 2.12 4.36
C CYS A 63 -29.17 2.76 4.57
N HIS A 64 -28.12 2.28 3.90
CA HIS A 64 -26.73 2.66 4.14
C HIS A 64 -26.10 3.53 3.04
N LEU A 65 -26.84 3.82 1.96
CA LEU A 65 -26.47 4.78 0.91
C LEU A 65 -27.33 6.05 1.07
N PHE A 66 -26.75 7.11 1.60
CA PHE A 66 -27.42 8.39 1.84
C PHE A 66 -26.39 9.52 1.94
N ASP A 67 -26.80 10.74 1.58
CA ASP A 67 -25.91 11.91 1.58
C ASP A 67 -26.20 12.90 2.74
N ASP A 68 -27.32 12.73 3.45
CA ASP A 68 -27.72 13.58 4.58
C ASP A 68 -27.75 12.74 5.86
N ASP A 69 -26.96 13.13 6.84
CA ASP A 69 -26.64 12.37 8.06
C ASP A 69 -26.43 13.26 9.29
N ASP A 70 -26.87 14.51 9.22
CA ASP A 70 -26.65 15.59 10.21
C ASP A 70 -25.16 15.98 10.40
N ASN A 71 -24.25 15.50 9.53
CA ASN A 71 -22.86 15.97 9.44
C ASN A 71 -22.67 16.79 8.15
N PRO A 72 -22.48 18.12 8.24
CA PRO A 72 -22.29 18.96 7.06
C PRO A 72 -20.88 18.88 6.45
N ASP A 73 -19.92 18.29 7.15
CA ASP A 73 -18.49 18.40 6.85
C ASP A 73 -17.93 17.12 6.20
N ILE A 74 -18.46 15.94 6.52
CA ILE A 74 -17.96 14.65 6.06
C ILE A 74 -19.12 13.69 5.77
N ASP A 75 -19.08 13.00 4.62
CA ASP A 75 -19.99 11.90 4.29
C ASP A 75 -19.76 10.73 5.26
N THR A 76 -20.79 10.28 5.98
CA THR A 76 -20.71 9.13 6.89
C THR A 76 -21.48 7.90 6.43
N GLY A 77 -22.14 7.97 5.26
CA GLY A 77 -22.89 6.85 4.67
C GLY A 77 -21.98 5.64 4.43
N PRO A 78 -22.17 4.49 5.12
CA PRO A 78 -21.25 3.36 5.01
C PRO A 78 -21.09 2.86 3.57
N MET A 79 -22.18 2.84 2.80
CA MET A 79 -22.13 2.42 1.41
C MET A 79 -21.42 3.43 0.52
N ASN A 80 -21.59 4.73 0.77
CA ASN A 80 -20.97 5.79 -0.01
C ASN A 80 -19.44 5.65 0.02
N LEU A 81 -18.91 5.48 1.23
CA LEU A 81 -17.48 5.41 1.49
C LEU A 81 -16.89 4.07 1.05
N TRP A 82 -17.58 2.96 1.34
CA TRP A 82 -17.16 1.62 0.91
C TRP A 82 -17.12 1.51 -0.63
N ALA A 83 -18.14 2.00 -1.33
CA ALA A 83 -18.17 1.98 -2.79
C ALA A 83 -17.03 2.82 -3.38
N ALA A 84 -16.70 3.92 -2.72
CA ALA A 84 -15.57 4.80 -3.05
C ALA A 84 -14.22 4.32 -2.44
N SER A 85 -14.04 3.01 -2.27
CA SER A 85 -12.80 2.39 -1.78
C SER A 85 -12.33 1.26 -2.70
N MET A 86 -11.05 0.93 -2.64
CA MET A 86 -10.53 -0.22 -3.39
C MET A 86 -11.11 -1.56 -2.90
N MET A 87 -11.58 -1.65 -1.65
CA MET A 87 -12.26 -2.86 -1.15
C MET A 87 -13.57 -3.12 -1.88
N GLY A 88 -14.40 -2.08 -2.09
CA GLY A 88 -15.66 -2.21 -2.82
C GLY A 88 -15.52 -2.39 -4.33
N GLN A 89 -14.31 -2.14 -4.87
CA GLN A 89 -14.02 -2.24 -6.31
C GLN A 89 -12.93 -3.27 -6.64
N SER A 90 -12.51 -4.10 -5.67
CA SER A 90 -11.33 -4.98 -5.81
C SER A 90 -11.46 -6.00 -6.94
N ALA A 91 -12.68 -6.43 -7.26
CA ALA A 91 -12.97 -7.34 -8.37
C ALA A 91 -13.16 -6.62 -9.72
N ARG A 92 -13.40 -5.30 -9.70
CA ARG A 92 -13.55 -4.44 -10.89
C ARG A 92 -12.24 -3.76 -11.29
N ASP A 93 -11.24 -3.81 -10.43
CA ASP A 93 -9.91 -3.24 -10.66
C ASP A 93 -9.28 -3.84 -11.94
N PRO A 94 -9.08 -3.03 -13.00
CA PRO A 94 -8.52 -3.52 -14.26
C PRO A 94 -7.06 -3.96 -14.12
N VAL A 95 -6.29 -3.38 -13.19
CA VAL A 95 -4.90 -3.79 -12.91
C VAL A 95 -4.89 -5.19 -12.33
N TRP A 96 -5.77 -5.44 -11.35
CA TRP A 96 -5.93 -6.78 -10.76
C TRP A 96 -6.43 -7.81 -11.77
N GLN A 97 -7.42 -7.48 -12.61
CA GLN A 97 -7.92 -8.42 -13.62
C GLN A 97 -6.82 -8.83 -14.61
N ALA A 98 -5.96 -7.90 -15.01
CA ALA A 98 -4.80 -8.19 -15.85
C ALA A 98 -3.78 -9.08 -15.13
N ALA A 99 -3.45 -8.76 -13.88
CA ALA A 99 -2.53 -9.55 -13.07
C ALA A 99 -3.06 -10.97 -12.81
N LEU A 100 -4.36 -11.12 -12.51
CA LEU A 100 -5.03 -12.41 -12.32
C LEU A 100 -4.93 -13.30 -13.57
N ALA A 101 -5.11 -12.72 -14.76
CA ALA A 101 -4.99 -13.46 -16.01
C ALA A 101 -3.55 -13.95 -16.22
N ILE A 102 -2.55 -13.12 -15.91
CA ILE A 102 -1.13 -13.53 -15.96
C ILE A 102 -0.84 -14.62 -14.94
N SER A 103 -1.31 -14.49 -13.69
CA SER A 103 -1.08 -15.52 -12.65
C SER A 103 -1.62 -16.89 -13.07
N ASN A 104 -2.81 -16.97 -13.65
CA ASN A 104 -3.36 -18.25 -14.14
C ASN A 104 -2.57 -18.84 -15.32
N ARG A 105 -1.86 -18.01 -16.09
CA ARG A 105 -0.93 -18.47 -17.14
C ARG A 105 0.40 -18.94 -16.56
N ASP A 106 0.83 -18.32 -15.48
CA ASP A 106 2.09 -18.64 -14.80
C ASP A 106 1.98 -19.96 -14.03
N ALA A 107 0.88 -20.13 -13.29
CA ALA A 107 0.56 -21.32 -12.53
C ALA A 107 -0.94 -21.61 -12.63
N GLU A 108 -1.30 -22.78 -13.17
CA GLU A 108 -2.69 -23.18 -13.42
C GLU A 108 -3.55 -23.08 -12.15
N LEU A 109 -4.72 -22.45 -12.25
CA LEU A 109 -5.68 -22.24 -11.15
C LEU A 109 -5.18 -21.35 -9.99
N SER A 110 -4.01 -20.73 -10.09
CA SER A 110 -3.50 -19.82 -9.04
C SER A 110 -4.43 -18.63 -8.78
N GLY A 111 -5.21 -18.21 -9.77
CA GLY A 111 -6.13 -17.10 -9.58
C GLY A 111 -7.25 -17.37 -8.58
N GLU A 112 -7.53 -18.64 -8.24
CA GLU A 112 -8.49 -19.00 -7.19
C GLU A 112 -8.04 -18.47 -5.82
N TYR A 113 -6.72 -18.52 -5.56
CA TYR A 113 -6.08 -17.91 -4.39
C TYR A 113 -6.28 -16.39 -4.35
N CYS A 114 -6.10 -15.72 -5.48
CA CYS A 114 -6.24 -14.27 -5.59
C CYS A 114 -7.70 -13.82 -5.40
N ILE A 115 -8.64 -14.56 -6.02
CA ILE A 115 -10.09 -14.30 -5.95
C ILE A 115 -10.60 -14.43 -4.51
N ARG A 116 -10.00 -15.30 -3.69
CA ARG A 116 -10.36 -15.43 -2.27
C ARG A 116 -10.25 -14.11 -1.50
N CYS A 117 -9.26 -13.26 -1.81
CA CYS A 117 -9.11 -11.94 -1.17
C CYS A 117 -9.80 -10.82 -1.98
N HIS A 118 -9.82 -10.90 -3.31
CA HIS A 118 -10.31 -9.82 -4.17
C HIS A 118 -11.81 -9.87 -4.48
N ALA A 119 -12.44 -11.04 -4.42
CA ALA A 119 -13.88 -11.24 -4.58
C ALA A 119 -14.38 -12.37 -3.65
N PRO A 120 -14.17 -12.25 -2.33
CA PRO A 120 -14.35 -13.33 -1.38
C PRO A 120 -15.76 -13.93 -1.34
N THR A 121 -16.79 -13.14 -1.64
CA THR A 121 -18.17 -13.63 -1.63
C THR A 121 -18.50 -14.43 -2.88
N ALA A 122 -17.91 -14.10 -4.04
CA ALA A 122 -17.95 -14.93 -5.24
C ALA A 122 -17.22 -16.26 -5.00
N TRP A 123 -16.01 -16.17 -4.43
CA TRP A 123 -15.22 -17.32 -3.99
C TRP A 123 -16.00 -18.24 -3.05
N GLY A 124 -16.50 -17.71 -1.93
CA GLY A 124 -17.25 -18.48 -0.92
C GLY A 124 -18.57 -19.05 -1.44
N SER A 125 -19.10 -18.48 -2.53
CA SER A 125 -20.26 -19.04 -3.25
C SER A 125 -19.89 -20.10 -4.30
N GLY A 126 -18.61 -20.48 -4.41
CA GLY A 126 -18.10 -21.48 -5.34
C GLY A 126 -17.99 -21.01 -6.78
N ARG A 127 -17.90 -19.69 -7.04
CA ARG A 127 -17.82 -19.09 -8.39
C ARG A 127 -16.40 -18.63 -8.74
N SER A 128 -15.41 -19.47 -8.48
CA SER A 128 -13.99 -19.21 -8.75
C SER A 128 -13.22 -20.48 -9.11
N SER A 129 -13.92 -21.56 -9.47
CA SER A 129 -13.33 -22.90 -9.62
C SER A 129 -12.37 -23.03 -10.80
N SER A 130 -12.48 -22.14 -11.78
CA SER A 130 -11.55 -21.96 -12.91
C SER A 130 -10.34 -21.09 -12.58
N GLY A 131 -10.27 -20.47 -11.40
CA GLY A 131 -9.29 -19.45 -11.06
C GLY A 131 -9.49 -18.12 -11.79
N THR A 132 -10.55 -17.98 -12.59
CA THR A 132 -10.86 -16.78 -13.37
C THR A 132 -12.17 -16.13 -12.92
N ILE A 133 -12.43 -14.91 -13.38
CA ILE A 133 -13.70 -14.21 -13.16
C ILE A 133 -14.83 -14.64 -14.12
N GLU A 134 -14.64 -15.64 -14.98
CA GLU A 134 -15.67 -16.07 -15.95
C GLU A 134 -16.90 -16.70 -15.30
N GLU A 135 -16.75 -17.19 -14.07
CA GLU A 135 -17.84 -17.73 -13.26
C GLU A 135 -18.66 -16.65 -12.54
N PHE A 136 -18.26 -15.37 -12.65
CA PHE A 136 -18.97 -14.25 -12.02
C PHE A 136 -20.21 -13.92 -12.84
N ILE A 137 -21.31 -14.62 -12.53
CA ILE A 137 -22.57 -14.54 -13.27
C ILE A 137 -23.57 -13.56 -12.64
N TYR A 138 -23.28 -13.05 -11.44
CA TYR A 138 -24.10 -12.05 -10.77
C TYR A 138 -23.34 -10.72 -10.63
N PRO A 139 -24.03 -9.57 -10.76
CA PRO A 139 -23.44 -8.25 -10.47
C PRO A 139 -22.68 -8.18 -9.14
N ASP A 140 -23.23 -8.82 -8.09
CA ASP A 140 -22.68 -8.80 -6.74
C ASP A 140 -21.36 -9.56 -6.61
N ASP A 141 -21.03 -10.45 -7.56
CA ASP A 141 -19.72 -11.12 -7.59
C ASP A 141 -18.58 -10.11 -7.80
N TYR A 142 -18.89 -8.96 -8.42
CA TYR A 142 -17.95 -7.87 -8.64
C TYR A 142 -17.91 -6.85 -7.48
N ASP A 143 -18.70 -7.02 -6.43
CA ASP A 143 -18.68 -6.13 -5.26
C ASP A 143 -17.46 -6.33 -4.36
N GLY A 144 -16.49 -7.15 -4.76
CA GLY A 144 -15.21 -7.25 -4.07
C GLY A 144 -15.33 -7.66 -2.60
N VAL A 145 -14.56 -6.99 -1.74
CA VAL A 145 -14.60 -7.14 -0.27
C VAL A 145 -15.82 -6.39 0.27
N ASN A 146 -16.99 -7.03 0.17
CA ASN A 146 -18.28 -6.39 0.47
C ASN A 146 -18.71 -6.48 1.94
N CYS A 147 -19.86 -5.89 2.26
CA CYS A 147 -20.41 -5.82 3.62
C CYS A 147 -20.55 -7.20 4.27
N ASN A 148 -20.96 -8.22 3.51
CA ASN A 148 -21.14 -9.57 4.05
C ASN A 148 -19.82 -10.25 4.34
N MET A 149 -18.74 -9.90 3.62
CA MET A 149 -17.40 -10.38 3.97
C MET A 149 -17.00 -9.85 5.35
N CYS A 150 -16.98 -8.53 5.55
CA CYS A 150 -16.49 -7.96 6.80
C CYS A 150 -17.46 -8.17 7.97
N HIS A 151 -18.76 -7.93 7.78
CA HIS A 151 -19.75 -8.00 8.87
C HIS A 151 -20.25 -9.42 9.16
N ARG A 152 -19.63 -10.46 8.62
CA ARG A 152 -19.88 -11.86 9.01
C ARG A 152 -18.59 -12.58 9.37
N ILE A 153 -17.46 -11.88 9.46
CA ILE A 153 -16.18 -12.47 9.82
C ILE A 153 -16.16 -12.85 11.29
N VAL A 154 -15.85 -14.11 11.55
CA VAL A 154 -15.74 -14.68 12.90
C VAL A 154 -14.27 -14.61 13.30
N ASP A 155 -14.03 -14.26 14.56
CA ASP A 155 -12.70 -14.27 15.14
C ASP A 155 -12.18 -15.72 15.17
N PRO A 156 -11.00 -16.03 14.58
CA PRO A 156 -10.41 -17.36 14.70
C PRO A 156 -9.98 -17.68 16.14
N GLU A 157 -9.83 -16.69 17.02
CA GLU A 157 -9.52 -16.91 18.43
C GLU A 157 -10.81 -16.96 19.29
N ALA A 158 -10.94 -18.03 20.09
CA ALA A 158 -12.07 -18.16 20.99
C ALA A 158 -11.92 -17.22 22.18
N ASP A 159 -12.80 -16.21 22.27
CA ASP A 159 -12.86 -15.23 23.36
C ASP A 159 -14.29 -15.12 23.93
N GLU A 160 -14.40 -15.03 25.27
CA GLU A 160 -15.67 -14.80 25.97
C GLU A 160 -16.28 -13.41 25.68
N GLU A 161 -15.48 -12.44 25.21
CA GLU A 161 -15.94 -11.12 24.80
C GLU A 161 -16.56 -11.11 23.38
N ASN A 162 -16.23 -12.11 22.56
CA ASN A 162 -16.84 -12.32 21.25
C ASN A 162 -18.19 -13.06 21.36
N PRO A 163 -19.00 -13.07 20.28
CA PRO A 163 -20.28 -13.76 20.28
C PRO A 163 -20.18 -15.25 20.62
N THR A 164 -21.08 -15.73 21.48
CA THR A 164 -21.13 -17.15 21.91
C THR A 164 -21.39 -18.13 20.77
N GLU A 165 -21.94 -17.64 19.67
CA GLU A 165 -22.17 -18.38 18.43
C GLU A 165 -20.86 -18.86 17.79
N ASP A 166 -19.75 -18.16 18.04
CA ASP A 166 -18.44 -18.43 17.43
C ASP A 166 -17.90 -19.79 17.86
N ASP A 167 -18.13 -20.20 19.12
CA ASP A 167 -17.72 -21.50 19.66
C ASP A 167 -18.13 -22.68 18.75
N LEU A 168 -19.38 -22.66 18.25
CA LEU A 168 -19.90 -23.73 17.40
C LEU A 168 -19.33 -23.67 15.99
N ILE A 169 -19.03 -22.47 15.48
CA ILE A 169 -18.46 -22.25 14.16
C ILE A 169 -17.01 -22.72 14.15
N LEU A 170 -16.23 -22.30 15.16
CA LEU A 170 -14.84 -22.72 15.36
C LEU A 170 -14.75 -24.24 15.56
N GLN A 171 -15.63 -24.82 16.40
CA GLN A 171 -15.66 -26.28 16.59
C GLN A 171 -15.99 -27.04 15.29
N ALA A 172 -16.87 -26.50 14.44
CA ALA A 172 -17.18 -27.13 13.15
C ALA A 172 -15.97 -27.17 12.21
N LEU A 173 -15.15 -26.12 12.20
CA LEU A 173 -13.90 -26.09 11.42
C LEU A 173 -12.83 -27.01 12.00
N ILE A 174 -12.73 -27.10 13.33
CA ILE A 174 -11.83 -28.06 14.00
C ILE A 174 -12.22 -29.49 13.61
N ASP A 175 -13.53 -29.80 13.62
CA ASP A 175 -14.04 -31.11 13.28
C ASP A 175 -13.87 -31.45 11.79
N SER A 176 -13.87 -30.46 10.89
CA SER A 176 -13.64 -30.65 9.46
C SER A 176 -12.16 -30.71 9.08
N GLY A 177 -11.28 -30.19 9.95
CA GLY A 177 -9.85 -30.04 9.68
C GLY A 177 -9.50 -28.75 8.92
N ASP A 178 -10.44 -27.81 8.80
CA ASP A 178 -10.26 -26.53 8.11
C ASP A 178 -10.01 -25.37 9.10
N TYR A 179 -9.80 -25.63 10.40
CA TYR A 179 -9.54 -24.57 11.38
C TYR A 179 -8.23 -23.83 11.07
N PRO A 180 -8.26 -22.50 10.82
CA PRO A 180 -7.04 -21.74 10.62
C PRO A 180 -6.36 -21.47 11.98
N ASP A 181 -5.04 -21.60 12.01
CA ASP A 181 -4.26 -21.27 13.21
C ASP A 181 -4.28 -19.75 13.45
N PRO A 182 -4.86 -19.25 14.57
CA PRO A 182 -4.93 -17.80 14.84
C PRO A 182 -3.55 -17.16 15.06
N ASP A 183 -2.53 -17.94 15.45
CA ASP A 183 -1.15 -17.45 15.59
C ASP A 183 -0.49 -17.19 14.23
N GLN A 184 -1.10 -17.64 13.13
CA GLN A 184 -0.58 -17.61 11.77
C GLN A 184 -1.65 -17.12 10.77
N PRO A 185 -2.12 -15.85 10.93
CA PRO A 185 -3.13 -15.27 10.05
C PRO A 185 -2.56 -15.01 8.65
N GLY A 186 -3.42 -14.59 7.72
CA GLY A 186 -3.03 -14.28 6.35
C GLY A 186 -3.61 -15.23 5.31
N ASN A 187 -3.16 -15.11 4.05
CA ASN A 187 -3.50 -15.99 2.93
C ASN A 187 -5.01 -16.26 2.72
N GLY A 188 -5.87 -15.28 3.03
CA GLY A 188 -7.32 -15.42 2.94
C GLY A 188 -7.94 -16.36 3.98
N ARG A 189 -7.25 -16.69 5.08
CA ARG A 189 -7.70 -17.64 6.13
C ARG A 189 -8.77 -17.07 7.06
N PHE A 190 -9.79 -16.45 6.49
CA PHE A 190 -10.94 -15.92 7.22
C PHE A 190 -12.00 -17.00 7.49
N ILE A 191 -12.83 -16.74 8.49
CA ILE A 191 -13.98 -17.56 8.86
C ILE A 191 -15.23 -16.73 8.67
N PHE A 192 -16.21 -17.26 7.95
CA PHE A 192 -17.55 -16.70 7.89
C PHE A 192 -18.48 -17.39 8.86
N ASP A 193 -19.36 -16.62 9.48
CA ASP A 193 -20.55 -17.15 10.11
C ASP A 193 -21.39 -17.87 9.04
N PRO A 194 -21.73 -19.17 9.19
CA PRO A 194 -22.52 -19.94 8.22
C PRO A 194 -24.03 -19.60 8.29
N THR A 195 -24.38 -18.51 8.96
CA THR A 195 -25.74 -17.97 9.00
C THR A 195 -25.69 -16.48 8.69
N ASP A 196 -26.81 -15.90 8.20
CA ASP A 196 -26.93 -14.44 8.03
C ASP A 196 -27.07 -13.76 9.40
N THR A 197 -25.98 -13.82 10.16
CA THR A 197 -25.75 -13.18 11.44
C THR A 197 -24.67 -12.14 11.21
N ARG A 198 -25.07 -10.88 11.39
CA ARG A 198 -24.21 -9.72 11.16
C ARG A 198 -23.55 -9.33 12.46
N ARG A 199 -22.34 -8.79 12.37
CA ARG A 199 -21.50 -8.47 13.53
C ARG A 199 -20.71 -7.20 13.28
N GLY A 200 -20.36 -6.52 14.36
CA GLY A 200 -19.68 -5.23 14.29
C GLY A 200 -19.30 -4.66 15.66
N PRO A 201 -18.63 -3.50 15.68
CA PRO A 201 -18.05 -2.94 16.89
C PRO A 201 -19.04 -2.18 17.77
N LEU A 202 -20.32 -2.06 17.34
CA LEU A 202 -21.33 -1.28 18.04
C LEU A 202 -22.14 -2.18 18.99
N ASP A 203 -22.10 -1.88 20.28
CA ASP A 203 -22.88 -2.55 21.33
C ASP A 203 -24.20 -1.81 21.67
N ASP A 204 -24.44 -0.67 21.03
CA ASP A 204 -25.53 0.26 21.32
C ASP A 204 -26.75 0.14 20.40
N ILE A 205 -26.85 -0.95 19.62
CA ILE A 205 -27.92 -1.13 18.65
C ILE A 205 -29.25 -1.48 19.34
N THR A 206 -30.15 -0.50 19.44
CA THR A 206 -31.46 -0.70 20.10
C THR A 206 -32.57 -1.18 19.16
N THR A 207 -32.47 -0.89 17.85
CA THR A 207 -33.46 -1.25 16.83
C THR A 207 -32.80 -2.00 15.68
N ASN A 208 -33.13 -3.29 15.53
CA ASN A 208 -32.66 -4.10 14.41
C ASN A 208 -33.62 -3.98 13.21
N MET A 209 -33.13 -3.43 12.09
CA MET A 209 -33.87 -3.30 10.83
C MET A 209 -33.46 -4.31 9.75
N HIS A 210 -32.59 -5.27 10.08
CA HIS A 210 -32.09 -6.29 9.15
C HIS A 210 -33.02 -7.51 9.05
N GLY A 211 -34.30 -7.33 9.39
CA GLY A 211 -35.33 -8.35 9.26
C GLY A 211 -35.10 -9.53 10.20
N ALA A 212 -34.83 -10.70 9.61
CA ALA A 212 -34.60 -11.93 10.35
C ALA A 212 -33.13 -12.14 10.77
N ALA A 213 -32.20 -11.37 10.22
CA ALA A 213 -30.78 -11.44 10.56
C ALA A 213 -30.53 -10.91 11.97
N SER A 214 -29.70 -11.63 12.73
CA SER A 214 -29.18 -11.15 14.02
C SER A 214 -28.11 -10.08 13.81
N ILE A 215 -27.96 -9.16 14.75
CA ILE A 215 -26.82 -8.25 14.83
C ILE A 215 -26.14 -8.51 16.18
N LEU A 216 -24.87 -8.89 16.15
CA LEU A 216 -24.07 -9.21 17.32
C LEU A 216 -22.96 -8.17 17.50
N HIS A 217 -22.65 -7.83 18.75
CA HIS A 217 -21.47 -7.06 19.07
C HIS A 217 -20.24 -7.97 19.01
N SER A 218 -19.17 -7.54 18.35
CA SER A 218 -17.93 -8.30 18.21
C SER A 218 -16.72 -7.36 18.36
N PRO A 219 -15.97 -7.47 19.47
CA PRO A 219 -14.70 -6.75 19.68
C PRO A 219 -13.69 -6.95 18.56
N HIS A 220 -13.65 -8.14 17.94
CA HIS A 220 -12.79 -8.45 16.80
C HIS A 220 -12.85 -7.39 15.66
N HIS A 221 -14.01 -6.73 15.48
CA HIS A 221 -14.18 -5.68 14.47
C HIS A 221 -13.45 -4.36 14.81
N GLN A 222 -12.74 -4.31 15.93
CA GLN A 222 -11.87 -3.21 16.36
C GLN A 222 -10.39 -3.63 16.41
N GLU A 223 -10.07 -4.88 16.04
CA GLU A 223 -8.73 -5.45 16.12
C GLU A 223 -8.06 -5.52 14.76
N ALA A 224 -6.74 -5.26 14.72
CA ALA A 224 -5.97 -5.36 13.48
C ALA A 224 -5.98 -6.78 12.87
N SER A 225 -6.15 -7.81 13.70
CA SER A 225 -6.25 -9.22 13.30
C SER A 225 -7.37 -9.48 12.29
N GLN A 226 -8.46 -8.70 12.33
CA GLN A 226 -9.53 -8.75 11.34
C GLN A 226 -9.02 -8.49 9.91
N CYS A 227 -8.06 -7.58 9.75
CA CYS A 227 -7.47 -7.22 8.46
C CYS A 227 -6.38 -8.22 8.02
N ALA A 228 -5.79 -8.94 8.97
CA ALA A 228 -4.62 -9.80 8.74
C ALA A 228 -4.86 -10.86 7.68
N SER A 229 -6.07 -11.43 7.62
CA SER A 229 -6.44 -12.49 6.65
C SER A 229 -6.11 -12.12 5.20
N CYS A 230 -6.26 -10.86 4.80
CA CYS A 230 -5.98 -10.42 3.43
C CYS A 230 -4.73 -9.53 3.32
N HIS A 231 -4.18 -9.06 4.43
CA HIS A 231 -3.06 -8.11 4.50
C HIS A 231 -1.76 -8.71 5.07
N ASP A 232 -1.67 -10.03 5.13
CA ASP A 232 -0.43 -10.79 5.32
C ASP A 232 -0.43 -11.95 4.33
N LEU A 233 0.45 -11.92 3.33
CA LEU A 233 0.40 -12.83 2.19
C LEU A 233 1.74 -13.51 1.98
N SER A 234 1.72 -14.84 2.01
CA SER A 234 2.81 -15.70 1.60
C SER A 234 2.37 -16.58 0.45
N ASN A 235 3.25 -16.80 -0.52
CA ASN A 235 2.98 -17.65 -1.66
C ASN A 235 3.09 -19.15 -1.27
N PRO A 236 1.98 -19.91 -1.26
CA PRO A 236 1.96 -21.30 -0.83
C PRO A 236 2.60 -22.28 -1.82
N LEU A 237 2.97 -21.81 -3.03
CA LEU A 237 3.68 -22.61 -4.02
C LEU A 237 5.14 -22.87 -3.61
N PHE A 238 5.63 -22.20 -2.58
CA PHE A 238 7.03 -22.29 -2.15
C PHE A 238 7.17 -22.74 -0.70
N ILE A 239 8.15 -23.60 -0.45
CA ILE A 239 8.61 -24.04 0.87
C ILE A 239 9.88 -23.31 1.22
N ARG A 240 9.92 -22.76 2.43
CA ARG A 240 11.13 -22.18 3.02
C ARG A 240 12.10 -23.27 3.46
N GLU A 241 13.31 -23.19 2.94
CA GLU A 241 14.40 -24.08 3.28
C GLU A 241 15.20 -23.59 4.49
N SER A 242 15.99 -24.50 5.07
CA SER A 242 16.81 -24.21 6.26
C SER A 242 17.89 -23.14 6.07
N ASP A 243 18.26 -22.86 4.82
CA ASP A 243 19.20 -21.80 4.45
C ASP A 243 18.51 -20.47 4.10
N GLY A 244 17.18 -20.41 4.17
CA GLY A 244 16.37 -19.24 3.88
C GLY A 244 15.98 -19.08 2.40
N THR A 245 16.36 -20.03 1.52
CA THR A 245 15.87 -20.08 0.14
C THR A 245 14.46 -20.67 0.07
N TYR A 246 13.83 -20.58 -1.10
CA TYR A 246 12.45 -21.04 -1.32
C TYR A 246 12.38 -21.97 -2.52
N THR A 247 11.86 -23.19 -2.32
CA THR A 247 11.74 -24.22 -3.36
C THR A 247 10.28 -24.53 -3.66
N LEU A 248 9.99 -24.96 -4.89
CA LEU A 248 8.62 -25.29 -5.30
C LEU A 248 8.05 -26.47 -4.50
N THR A 249 6.76 -26.39 -4.15
CA THR A 249 5.97 -27.50 -3.60
C THR A 249 5.59 -28.53 -4.67
N ASP A 250 4.96 -29.62 -4.23
CA ASP A 250 4.23 -30.51 -5.14
C ASP A 250 3.00 -29.77 -5.72
N TYR A 251 2.87 -29.74 -7.05
CA TYR A 251 1.86 -28.94 -7.76
C TYR A 251 0.40 -29.40 -7.55
N ASP A 252 0.17 -30.57 -6.97
CA ASP A 252 -1.17 -31.14 -6.75
C ASP A 252 -1.53 -31.38 -5.26
N GLN A 253 -0.73 -30.82 -4.34
CA GLN A 253 -0.93 -30.93 -2.89
C GLN A 253 -0.86 -29.57 -2.22
N ALA A 254 -1.63 -29.42 -1.15
CA ALA A 254 -1.55 -28.26 -0.30
C ALA A 254 -0.16 -28.15 0.35
N HIS A 255 0.27 -26.91 0.65
CA HIS A 255 1.55 -26.67 1.30
C HIS A 255 1.68 -27.55 2.57
N PRO A 256 2.79 -28.28 2.76
CA PRO A 256 2.87 -29.39 3.71
C PRO A 256 2.66 -29.00 5.17
N THR A 257 2.96 -27.75 5.54
CA THR A 257 2.77 -27.25 6.90
C THR A 257 1.54 -26.37 7.08
N GLN A 258 0.97 -25.88 5.97
CA GLN A 258 -0.04 -24.82 6.00
C GLN A 258 0.32 -23.65 6.94
N ASN A 259 1.62 -23.34 7.10
CA ASN A 259 2.07 -22.20 7.90
C ASN A 259 2.64 -21.12 6.96
N PRO A 260 2.11 -19.88 6.95
CA PRO A 260 2.62 -18.79 6.12
C PRO A 260 4.08 -18.42 6.43
N ASP A 261 4.58 -18.74 7.63
CA ASP A 261 5.99 -18.55 8.00
C ASP A 261 6.96 -19.51 7.30
N ASP A 262 6.44 -20.63 6.79
CA ASP A 262 7.18 -21.63 6.02
C ASP A 262 7.05 -21.41 4.50
N MET A 263 6.41 -20.33 4.07
CA MET A 263 6.13 -19.98 2.68
C MET A 263 6.89 -18.71 2.25
N MET A 264 6.99 -18.45 0.93
CA MET A 264 7.65 -17.24 0.42
C MET A 264 6.87 -15.96 0.79
N PRO A 265 7.45 -14.99 1.53
CA PRO A 265 6.82 -13.70 1.84
C PRO A 265 6.56 -12.86 0.59
N GLU A 266 5.28 -12.72 0.20
CA GLU A 266 4.88 -11.79 -0.86
C GLU A 266 4.60 -10.40 -0.27
N GLN A 267 3.77 -10.34 0.77
CA GLN A 267 3.38 -9.12 1.46
C GLN A 267 3.36 -9.36 2.97
N ARG A 268 3.82 -8.37 3.74
CA ARG A 268 3.98 -8.49 5.19
C ARG A 268 3.31 -7.35 5.97
N THR A 269 2.30 -6.69 5.42
CA THR A 269 1.74 -5.46 6.00
C THR A 269 1.27 -5.64 7.44
N TYR A 270 0.48 -6.70 7.71
CA TYR A 270 0.03 -6.99 9.07
C TYR A 270 1.20 -7.39 9.98
N SER A 271 2.08 -8.28 9.51
CA SER A 271 3.26 -8.70 10.29
C SER A 271 4.21 -7.54 10.63
N GLU A 272 4.46 -6.63 9.68
CA GLU A 272 5.24 -5.40 9.87
C GLU A 272 4.61 -4.51 10.96
N TRP A 273 3.28 -4.40 10.95
CA TRP A 273 2.52 -3.68 11.98
C TRP A 273 2.60 -4.36 13.35
N LEU A 274 2.43 -5.67 13.39
CA LEU A 274 2.49 -6.47 14.61
C LEU A 274 3.87 -6.38 15.27
N ALA A 275 4.93 -6.27 14.47
CA ALA A 275 6.31 -6.10 14.92
C ALA A 275 6.70 -4.63 15.21
N SER A 276 5.75 -3.68 15.17
CA SER A 276 5.97 -2.25 15.42
C SER A 276 5.53 -1.82 16.83
N GLN A 277 5.76 -0.54 17.16
CA GLN A 277 5.22 0.06 18.39
C GLN A 277 3.68 0.17 18.37
N PHE A 278 3.05 0.23 17.19
CA PHE A 278 1.59 0.40 17.10
C PHE A 278 0.84 -0.77 17.74
N ALA A 279 1.29 -2.00 17.49
CA ALA A 279 0.74 -3.19 18.14
C ALA A 279 1.15 -3.32 19.62
N ASN A 280 2.18 -2.59 20.07
CA ASN A 280 2.74 -2.67 21.42
C ASN A 280 2.52 -1.37 22.21
N GLY A 281 1.25 -1.06 22.48
CA GLY A 281 0.83 0.08 23.30
C GLY A 281 0.44 1.34 22.53
N GLY A 282 0.49 1.30 21.19
CA GLY A 282 0.02 2.35 20.31
C GLY A 282 0.97 3.54 20.14
N VAL A 283 0.67 4.36 19.15
CA VAL A 283 1.38 5.61 18.86
C VAL A 283 0.38 6.77 18.87
N GLN A 284 0.71 7.83 19.60
CA GLN A 284 -0.09 9.05 19.66
C GLN A 284 0.54 10.13 18.78
N PHE A 285 -0.29 10.84 18.03
CA PHE A 285 0.12 11.94 17.16
C PHE A 285 -0.47 13.25 17.67
N ASP A 286 0.39 14.15 18.17
CA ASP A 286 -0.03 15.43 18.77
C ASP A 286 -0.67 16.40 17.76
N ASP A 287 -0.40 16.22 16.47
CA ASP A 287 -0.98 16.99 15.37
C ASP A 287 -2.32 16.44 14.87
N GLY A 288 -2.77 15.29 15.40
CA GLY A 288 -4.04 14.66 15.03
C GLY A 288 -4.07 14.12 13.59
N ARG A 289 -2.92 13.80 12.98
CA ARG A 289 -2.84 13.36 11.57
C ARG A 289 -3.61 12.06 11.23
N PHE A 290 -3.94 11.24 12.22
CA PHE A 290 -4.72 10.00 12.08
C PHE A 290 -5.86 9.94 13.11
N GLY A 291 -6.74 8.95 13.00
CA GLY A 291 -7.80 8.71 14.00
C GLY A 291 -9.14 9.39 13.72
N GLY A 292 -9.11 10.55 13.05
CA GLY A 292 -10.28 11.41 12.91
C GLY A 292 -10.59 12.20 14.19
N GLU A 293 -11.44 13.22 14.09
CA GLU A 293 -11.69 14.20 15.15
C GLU A 293 -12.24 13.58 16.45
N MET A 294 -12.92 12.44 16.34
CA MET A 294 -13.63 11.77 17.43
C MET A 294 -12.98 10.43 17.82
N HIS A 295 -11.67 10.31 17.63
CA HIS A 295 -10.93 9.12 18.07
C HIS A 295 -10.96 9.00 19.61
N PRO A 296 -11.41 7.87 20.18
CA PRO A 296 -11.74 7.77 21.61
C PRO A 296 -10.52 7.98 22.53
N THR A 297 -9.33 7.63 22.05
CA THR A 297 -8.09 7.63 22.85
C THR A 297 -6.98 8.52 22.27
N GLY A 298 -7.11 8.97 21.02
CA GLY A 298 -6.01 9.55 20.24
C GLY A 298 -4.80 8.62 19.98
N LEU A 299 -4.85 7.35 20.40
CA LEU A 299 -3.78 6.36 20.24
C LEU A 299 -4.08 5.44 19.07
N MET A 300 -3.19 5.40 18.07
CA MET A 300 -3.26 4.49 16.93
C MET A 300 -2.65 3.15 17.32
N GLN A 301 -3.49 2.13 17.43
CA GLN A 301 -3.16 0.80 17.97
C GLN A 301 -3.95 -0.32 17.28
N SER A 302 -4.66 -0.01 16.20
CA SER A 302 -5.28 -0.95 15.27
C SER A 302 -5.16 -0.42 13.83
N CYS A 303 -5.40 -1.27 12.83
CA CYS A 303 -5.49 -0.82 11.44
C CYS A 303 -6.66 0.17 11.26
N GLN A 304 -7.76 -0.10 11.96
CA GLN A 304 -9.01 0.66 11.91
C GLN A 304 -8.82 2.10 12.40
N ASP A 305 -7.93 2.34 13.37
CA ASP A 305 -7.71 3.70 13.90
C ASP A 305 -7.26 4.67 12.80
N CYS A 306 -6.40 4.24 11.87
CA CYS A 306 -5.95 5.07 10.75
C CYS A 306 -6.85 4.92 9.50
N HIS A 307 -7.24 3.69 9.14
CA HIS A 307 -7.92 3.41 7.88
C HIS A 307 -9.45 3.48 7.94
N MET A 308 -10.01 3.50 9.15
CA MET A 308 -11.42 3.73 9.43
C MET A 308 -11.59 4.87 10.45
N PRO A 309 -11.10 6.08 10.13
CA PRO A 309 -11.07 7.20 11.07
C PRO A 309 -12.47 7.51 11.57
N ARG A 310 -12.57 8.08 12.78
CA ARG A 310 -13.86 8.29 13.44
C ARG A 310 -14.41 9.69 13.21
N ALA A 311 -15.71 9.78 12.97
CA ALA A 311 -16.47 11.04 12.89
C ALA A 311 -17.84 10.92 13.57
N SER A 312 -18.47 12.05 13.90
CA SER A 312 -19.89 12.06 14.24
C SER A 312 -20.75 11.94 12.99
N GLY A 313 -21.91 11.28 13.05
CA GLY A 313 -22.80 11.16 11.90
C GLY A 313 -23.81 10.03 12.05
N ALA A 314 -24.30 9.50 10.95
CA ALA A 314 -25.26 8.40 10.93
C ALA A 314 -24.70 7.19 10.18
N ASN A 315 -25.09 5.99 10.61
CA ASN A 315 -24.88 4.77 9.84
C ASN A 315 -26.14 4.32 9.09
N CYS A 316 -27.25 5.06 9.17
CA CYS A 316 -28.52 4.69 8.54
C CYS A 316 -29.30 5.94 8.08
N ALA A 317 -29.91 5.86 6.89
CA ALA A 317 -30.73 6.92 6.28
C ALA A 317 -31.96 7.33 7.13
N PHE A 318 -32.33 6.51 8.11
CA PHE A 318 -33.42 6.77 9.05
C PHE A 318 -32.95 7.38 10.38
N TRP A 319 -31.79 8.04 10.39
CA TRP A 319 -31.19 8.68 11.57
C TRP A 319 -32.11 9.66 12.30
N TYR A 320 -33.06 10.28 11.59
CA TYR A 320 -34.06 11.17 12.18
C TYR A 320 -35.06 10.46 13.11
N ILE A 321 -35.06 9.12 13.14
CA ILE A 321 -35.80 8.31 14.11
C ILE A 321 -34.98 8.24 15.40
N PRO A 322 -35.52 8.69 16.56
CA PRO A 322 -34.75 8.77 17.81
C PRO A 322 -34.09 7.46 18.28
N ASP A 323 -34.69 6.31 17.99
CA ASP A 323 -34.16 4.99 18.38
C ASP A 323 -33.05 4.48 17.43
N ILE A 324 -32.85 5.13 16.28
CA ILE A 324 -31.78 4.83 15.32
C ILE A 324 -30.65 5.84 15.49
N GLY A 325 -31.01 7.14 15.40
CA GLY A 325 -30.17 8.27 15.77
C GLY A 325 -28.88 8.44 14.95
N THR A 326 -28.18 9.52 15.26
CA THR A 326 -26.77 9.72 14.95
C THR A 326 -25.90 9.21 16.10
N ARG A 327 -24.60 9.10 15.87
CA ARG A 327 -23.59 8.72 16.86
C ARG A 327 -22.47 9.75 16.89
N GLU A 328 -21.88 9.95 18.07
CA GLU A 328 -20.77 10.89 18.26
C GLU A 328 -19.45 10.35 17.68
N SER A 329 -19.28 9.04 17.59
CA SER A 329 -18.05 8.40 17.13
C SER A 329 -18.38 7.14 16.31
N LEU A 330 -18.29 7.27 14.98
CA LEU A 330 -18.53 6.21 14.00
C LEU A 330 -17.25 5.93 13.21
N PRO A 331 -16.85 4.64 13.05
CA PRO A 331 -15.77 4.28 12.15
C PRO A 331 -16.21 4.46 10.69
N LEU A 332 -15.49 5.29 9.94
CA LEU A 332 -15.78 5.56 8.54
C LEU A 332 -15.21 4.48 7.62
N HIS A 333 -15.96 4.07 6.60
CA HIS A 333 -15.53 3.04 5.64
C HIS A 333 -14.61 3.61 4.55
N HIS A 334 -13.62 4.42 4.94
CA HIS A 334 -12.70 5.07 4.00
C HIS A 334 -11.74 4.09 3.34
N PHE A 335 -11.09 3.24 4.15
CA PHE A 335 -10.10 2.26 3.70
C PHE A 335 -9.00 2.87 2.81
N SER A 336 -8.63 4.13 3.09
CA SER A 336 -7.67 4.88 2.28
C SER A 336 -6.30 4.21 2.32
N GLY A 337 -5.72 3.97 1.15
CA GLY A 337 -4.35 3.48 0.97
C GLY A 337 -3.52 4.43 0.11
N GLY A 338 -2.81 3.88 -0.87
CA GLY A 338 -2.01 4.65 -1.83
C GLY A 338 -2.50 4.49 -3.28
N ASN A 339 -3.81 4.37 -3.54
CA ASN A 339 -4.32 4.25 -4.92
C ASN A 339 -4.98 5.54 -5.38
N THR A 340 -4.35 6.24 -6.33
CA THR A 340 -4.77 7.59 -6.74
C THR A 340 -5.49 7.64 -8.08
N TRP A 341 -5.66 6.50 -8.77
CA TRP A 341 -6.17 6.52 -10.14
C TRP A 341 -7.16 5.40 -10.49
N VAL A 342 -7.06 4.22 -9.84
CA VAL A 342 -7.82 3.02 -10.25
C VAL A 342 -9.31 3.18 -10.00
N LEU A 343 -9.74 3.83 -8.92
CA LEU A 343 -11.16 4.12 -8.71
C LEU A 343 -11.75 4.96 -9.86
N GLY A 344 -10.99 5.92 -10.37
CA GLY A 344 -11.39 6.68 -11.56
C GLY A 344 -11.44 5.81 -12.82
N ALA A 345 -10.52 4.86 -12.98
CA ALA A 345 -10.57 3.90 -14.08
C ALA A 345 -11.80 2.99 -14.00
N VAL A 346 -12.15 2.47 -12.82
CA VAL A 346 -13.36 1.67 -12.61
C VAL A 346 -14.61 2.49 -12.95
N HIS A 347 -14.70 3.73 -12.45
CA HIS A 347 -15.79 4.63 -12.82
C HIS A 347 -15.90 4.79 -14.35
N ASP A 348 -14.80 5.11 -15.02
CA ASP A 348 -14.79 5.39 -16.47
C ASP A 348 -15.09 4.14 -17.33
N LEU A 349 -14.78 2.93 -16.83
CA LEU A 349 -15.01 1.66 -17.53
C LEU A 349 -16.45 1.14 -17.39
N TYR A 350 -17.10 1.34 -16.23
CA TYR A 350 -18.36 0.67 -15.92
C TYR A 350 -19.59 1.60 -15.92
N GLU A 351 -19.46 2.83 -15.43
CA GLU A 351 -20.60 3.74 -15.26
C GLU A 351 -21.23 4.25 -16.58
N PRO A 352 -20.47 4.49 -17.68
CA PRO A 352 -21.08 4.95 -18.93
C PRO A 352 -22.09 3.97 -19.54
N ASP A 353 -21.84 2.67 -19.39
CA ASP A 353 -22.68 1.61 -19.93
C ASP A 353 -23.73 1.11 -18.92
N PHE A 354 -23.42 1.18 -17.62
CA PHE A 354 -24.29 0.76 -16.53
C PHE A 354 -24.35 1.82 -15.42
N PRO A 355 -25.23 2.83 -15.56
CA PRO A 355 -25.38 3.86 -14.55
C PRO A 355 -25.73 3.28 -13.17
N ASP A 356 -25.07 3.78 -12.13
CA ASP A 356 -25.20 3.38 -10.73
C ASP A 356 -24.71 1.96 -10.42
N TYR A 357 -23.96 1.31 -11.33
CA TYR A 357 -23.49 -0.07 -11.15
C TYR A 357 -22.42 -0.21 -10.05
N THR A 358 -21.50 0.75 -9.97
CA THR A 358 -20.40 0.75 -9.01
C THR A 358 -20.69 1.63 -7.79
N ALA A 359 -21.78 2.41 -7.84
CA ALA A 359 -22.12 3.49 -6.92
C ALA A 359 -21.05 4.60 -6.80
N LEU A 360 -20.09 4.63 -7.74
CA LEU A 360 -19.15 5.73 -7.90
C LEU A 360 -19.82 6.88 -8.65
N SER A 361 -19.52 8.10 -8.22
CA SER A 361 -19.81 9.32 -8.96
C SER A 361 -18.52 10.12 -9.13
N ASP A 362 -18.50 11.06 -10.07
CA ASP A 362 -17.36 11.97 -10.26
C ASP A 362 -16.90 12.60 -8.92
N GLN A 363 -17.86 13.02 -8.09
CA GLN A 363 -17.57 13.62 -6.78
C GLN A 363 -16.97 12.60 -5.80
N ARG A 364 -17.57 11.41 -5.66
CA ARG A 364 -17.06 10.36 -4.74
C ARG A 364 -15.66 9.88 -5.14
N VAL A 365 -15.38 9.79 -6.44
CA VAL A 365 -14.05 9.48 -6.96
C VAL A 365 -13.06 10.60 -6.58
N ALA A 366 -13.42 11.86 -6.81
CA ALA A 366 -12.58 13.00 -6.43
C ALA A 366 -12.29 13.02 -4.92
N ASP A 367 -13.32 12.86 -4.08
CA ASP A 367 -13.18 12.87 -2.62
C ASP A 367 -12.30 11.71 -2.14
N SER A 368 -12.39 10.52 -2.76
CA SER A 368 -11.54 9.37 -2.43
C SER A 368 -10.07 9.59 -2.81
N ILE A 369 -9.83 10.21 -3.97
CA ILE A 369 -8.47 10.60 -4.39
C ILE A 369 -7.90 11.64 -3.42
N ASP A 370 -8.68 12.65 -3.04
CA ASP A 370 -8.25 13.67 -2.08
C ASP A 370 -7.91 13.05 -0.72
N ARG A 371 -8.77 12.14 -0.19
CA ARG A 371 -8.48 11.39 1.04
C ARG A 371 -7.20 10.55 0.94
N THR A 372 -6.97 9.92 -0.21
CA THR A 372 -5.75 9.14 -0.48
C THR A 372 -4.51 10.04 -0.46
N ILE A 373 -4.57 11.22 -1.10
CA ILE A 373 -3.48 12.19 -1.08
C ILE A 373 -3.21 12.67 0.36
N GLN A 374 -4.25 12.95 1.16
CA GLN A 374 -4.05 13.33 2.57
C GLN A 374 -3.43 12.19 3.39
N MET A 375 -3.84 10.94 3.17
CA MET A 375 -3.24 9.77 3.83
C MET A 375 -1.74 9.64 3.49
N LEU A 376 -1.38 9.80 2.21
CA LEU A 376 0.02 9.76 1.77
C LEU A 376 0.84 10.88 2.43
N LYS A 377 0.30 12.10 2.55
CA LYS A 377 0.96 13.21 3.24
C LYS A 377 1.09 12.99 4.75
N ALA A 378 0.11 12.36 5.39
CA ALA A 378 0.16 12.04 6.81
C ALA A 378 1.17 10.92 7.13
N ALA A 379 1.42 10.02 6.17
CA ALA A 379 2.27 8.85 6.33
C ALA A 379 3.77 9.17 6.44
N SER A 380 4.22 10.34 5.97
CA SER A 380 5.61 10.77 6.08
C SER A 380 5.75 12.18 6.65
N ASP A 381 6.94 12.47 7.17
CA ASP A 381 7.46 13.83 7.25
C ASP A 381 8.82 13.87 6.53
N MET A 382 9.15 15.01 5.92
CA MET A 382 10.47 15.24 5.33
C MET A 382 11.19 16.41 6.00
N ALA A 383 12.50 16.28 6.19
CA ALA A 383 13.39 17.38 6.58
C ALA A 383 14.54 17.50 5.58
N VAL A 384 14.96 18.73 5.30
CA VAL A 384 16.05 19.02 4.36
C VAL A 384 17.02 19.95 5.04
N THR A 385 18.30 19.58 5.07
CA THR A 385 19.37 20.37 5.70
C THR A 385 20.60 20.38 4.82
N GLN A 386 21.30 21.51 4.77
CA GLN A 386 22.61 21.59 4.13
C GLN A 386 23.72 21.20 5.13
N ILE A 387 24.65 20.36 4.69
CA ILE A 387 25.83 19.92 5.45
C ILE A 387 27.07 20.07 4.54
N GLY A 388 27.75 21.21 4.66
CA GLY A 388 28.84 21.58 3.75
C GLY A 388 28.35 21.67 2.31
N ASP A 389 29.03 20.98 1.40
CA ASP A 389 28.65 20.88 -0.02
C ASP A 389 27.54 19.86 -0.32
N ASN A 390 26.90 19.30 0.71
CA ASN A 390 25.85 18.30 0.53
C ASN A 390 24.50 18.77 1.07
N LEU A 391 23.45 18.26 0.47
CA LEU A 391 22.08 18.32 0.95
C LEU A 391 21.73 16.98 1.60
N ASN A 392 21.37 16.98 2.88
CA ASN A 392 20.82 15.83 3.57
C ASN A 392 19.29 15.92 3.59
N VAL A 393 18.64 14.93 3.00
CA VAL A 393 17.18 14.76 3.00
C VAL A 393 16.83 13.60 3.92
N THR A 394 16.10 13.89 5.00
CA THR A 394 15.60 12.89 5.94
C THR A 394 14.13 12.66 5.67
N VAL A 395 13.73 11.42 5.40
CA VAL A 395 12.32 11.01 5.26
C VAL A 395 11.94 10.14 6.46
N THR A 396 10.93 10.53 7.23
CA THR A 396 10.44 9.81 8.41
C THR A 396 9.15 9.08 8.08
N ASN A 397 9.03 7.81 8.47
CA ASN A 397 7.84 7.00 8.31
C ASN A 397 6.96 7.05 9.58
N TRP A 398 5.71 7.49 9.42
CA TRP A 398 4.70 7.53 10.47
C TRP A 398 3.58 6.51 10.33
N SER A 399 3.69 5.62 9.34
CA SER A 399 2.81 4.46 9.21
C SER A 399 3.22 3.34 10.17
N GLY A 400 2.27 2.46 10.48
CA GLY A 400 2.50 1.31 11.37
C GLY A 400 3.29 0.17 10.73
N HIS A 401 3.54 0.23 9.44
CA HIS A 401 4.23 -0.79 8.64
C HIS A 401 5.34 -0.13 7.82
N LYS A 402 5.99 -0.84 6.88
CA LYS A 402 6.94 -0.17 6.00
C LYS A 402 6.26 0.90 5.15
N LEU A 403 7.03 1.88 4.69
CA LEU A 403 6.55 2.93 3.79
C LEU A 403 7.30 2.86 2.44
N PRO A 404 6.62 2.51 1.33
CA PRO A 404 5.24 2.02 1.23
C PRO A 404 5.11 0.48 1.42
N THR A 405 4.18 0.00 2.25
CA THR A 405 3.90 -1.44 2.44
C THR A 405 3.04 -2.04 1.30
N GLY A 406 2.73 -3.33 1.40
CA GLY A 406 1.75 -4.03 0.57
C GLY A 406 2.34 -4.52 -0.75
N PHE A 407 1.50 -4.55 -1.79
CA PHE A 407 1.84 -5.05 -3.12
C PHE A 407 3.10 -4.35 -3.69
N PRO A 408 4.19 -5.09 -3.96
CA PRO A 408 5.49 -4.49 -4.28
C PRO A 408 5.59 -3.99 -5.72
N ASP A 409 4.94 -4.64 -6.69
CA ASP A 409 5.18 -4.34 -8.10
C ASP A 409 4.58 -3.00 -8.52
N GLY A 410 5.40 -2.18 -9.15
CA GLY A 410 5.03 -0.86 -9.66
C GLY A 410 4.77 0.20 -8.58
N ARG A 411 4.82 -0.12 -7.28
CA ARG A 411 4.69 0.85 -6.18
C ARG A 411 6.05 1.37 -5.76
N ARG A 412 6.23 2.69 -5.77
CA ARG A 412 7.49 3.31 -5.38
C ARG A 412 7.30 4.70 -4.78
N MET A 413 8.23 5.07 -3.91
CA MET A 413 8.47 6.47 -3.56
C MET A 413 9.86 6.87 -4.00
N TRP A 414 10.08 8.15 -4.26
CA TRP A 414 11.42 8.66 -4.51
C TRP A 414 11.59 10.11 -4.11
N ILE A 415 12.83 10.50 -3.90
CA ILE A 415 13.21 11.89 -3.64
C ILE A 415 13.55 12.54 -4.99
N ASN A 416 12.82 13.59 -5.34
CA ASN A 416 13.17 14.52 -6.40
C ASN A 416 13.84 15.76 -5.78
N ALA A 417 14.94 16.22 -6.36
CA ALA A 417 15.63 17.43 -5.93
C ALA A 417 15.99 18.29 -7.14
N VAL A 418 15.51 19.53 -7.15
CA VAL A 418 15.78 20.52 -8.20
C VAL A 418 16.63 21.65 -7.63
N PHE A 419 17.82 21.85 -8.19
CA PHE A 419 18.76 22.89 -7.78
C PHE A 419 18.69 24.08 -8.73
N TYR A 420 18.64 25.29 -8.17
CA TYR A 420 18.52 26.54 -8.91
C TYR A 420 19.69 27.47 -8.63
N ASP A 421 20.10 28.27 -9.63
CA ASP A 421 21.05 29.37 -9.45
C ASP A 421 20.37 30.65 -8.91
N SER A 422 21.12 31.76 -8.85
CA SER A 422 20.61 33.06 -8.38
C SER A 422 19.58 33.72 -9.29
N ASP A 423 19.45 33.27 -10.54
CA ASP A 423 18.49 33.78 -11.53
C ASP A 423 17.26 32.85 -11.64
N ASP A 424 17.08 31.92 -10.68
CA ASP A 424 16.06 30.87 -10.68
C ASP A 424 16.14 29.92 -11.90
N ALA A 425 17.32 29.77 -12.52
CA ALA A 425 17.53 28.78 -13.57
C ALA A 425 17.89 27.41 -12.96
N VAL A 426 17.25 26.34 -13.45
CA VAL A 426 17.56 24.96 -13.05
C VAL A 426 18.97 24.61 -13.48
N LEU A 427 19.82 24.24 -12.53
CA LEU A 427 21.17 23.73 -12.75
C LEU A 427 21.18 22.21 -12.89
N GLU A 428 20.45 21.52 -12.03
CA GLU A 428 20.36 20.07 -11.98
C GLU A 428 19.00 19.65 -11.41
N GLU A 429 18.48 18.52 -11.88
CA GLU A 429 17.32 17.84 -11.34
C GLU A 429 17.68 16.35 -11.16
N ILE A 430 17.52 15.84 -9.93
CA ILE A 430 17.66 14.43 -9.60
C ILE A 430 16.26 13.85 -9.39
N GLY A 431 15.98 12.67 -9.94
CA GLY A 431 14.66 12.04 -9.81
C GLY A 431 13.55 12.75 -10.59
N GLY A 432 13.89 13.33 -11.74
CA GLY A 432 12.92 13.98 -12.63
C GLY A 432 11.91 12.99 -13.21
N TYR A 433 10.68 13.45 -13.42
CA TYR A 433 9.58 12.61 -13.95
C TYR A 433 8.96 13.25 -15.20
N ASP A 434 8.95 12.52 -16.32
CA ASP A 434 8.28 12.95 -17.55
C ASP A 434 6.80 12.57 -17.49
N TYR A 435 5.94 13.53 -17.21
CA TYR A 435 4.49 13.34 -17.14
C TYR A 435 3.83 12.98 -18.49
N VAL A 436 4.52 13.17 -19.62
CA VAL A 436 4.02 12.78 -20.94
C VAL A 436 4.33 11.31 -21.21
N THR A 437 5.54 10.85 -20.95
CA THR A 437 5.95 9.46 -21.24
C THR A 437 5.79 8.51 -20.05
N ALA A 438 5.56 9.07 -18.86
CA ALA A 438 5.52 8.38 -17.56
C ALA A 438 6.87 7.78 -17.11
N ASP A 439 7.98 8.28 -17.65
CA ASP A 439 9.33 7.81 -17.32
C ASP A 439 9.89 8.55 -16.10
N LEU A 440 10.46 7.80 -15.16
CA LEU A 440 11.24 8.32 -14.03
C LEU A 440 12.73 8.24 -14.38
N ASP A 441 13.45 9.33 -14.21
CA ASP A 441 14.91 9.29 -14.21
C ASP A 441 15.41 8.59 -12.94
N THR A 442 16.00 7.41 -13.12
CA THR A 442 16.48 6.57 -12.04
C THR A 442 17.97 6.75 -11.75
N GLU A 443 18.72 7.47 -12.59
CA GLU A 443 20.15 7.63 -12.42
C GLU A 443 20.44 8.53 -11.22
N GLY A 444 21.11 7.98 -10.19
CA GLY A 444 21.39 8.70 -8.94
C GLY A 444 20.17 8.95 -8.04
N THR A 445 18.97 8.55 -8.45
CA THR A 445 17.72 8.79 -7.71
C THR A 445 17.57 7.82 -6.55
N LYS A 446 17.22 8.36 -5.38
CA LYS A 446 16.82 7.54 -4.23
C LYS A 446 15.38 7.06 -4.41
N ILE A 447 15.22 5.76 -4.65
CA ILE A 447 13.90 5.11 -4.82
C ILE A 447 13.68 4.10 -3.68
N TYR A 448 12.60 4.27 -2.94
CA TYR A 448 12.09 3.36 -1.91
C TYR A 448 11.09 2.39 -2.55
N GLU A 449 11.47 1.12 -2.63
CA GLU A 449 10.67 0.06 -3.28
C GLU A 449 11.12 -1.32 -2.79
N MET A 450 10.31 -2.32 -3.12
CA MET A 450 10.70 -3.72 -3.02
C MET A 450 10.79 -4.28 -4.44
N LYS A 451 11.82 -5.09 -4.71
CA LYS A 451 11.97 -5.83 -5.97
C LYS A 451 11.95 -7.32 -5.68
N LEU A 452 11.03 -8.01 -6.34
CA LEU A 452 10.91 -9.45 -6.31
C LEU A 452 11.57 -10.06 -7.55
N GLY A 453 11.95 -11.34 -7.44
CA GLY A 453 12.57 -12.06 -8.53
C GLY A 453 12.36 -13.55 -8.49
N ILE A 454 12.77 -14.19 -9.58
CA ILE A 454 12.84 -15.65 -9.71
C ILE A 454 14.30 -16.10 -9.73
N ASP A 455 14.60 -17.17 -9.02
CA ASP A 455 15.93 -17.78 -9.02
C ASP A 455 16.17 -18.64 -10.29
N GLU A 456 17.36 -19.20 -10.39
CA GLU A 456 17.75 -20.11 -11.49
C GLU A 456 16.90 -21.40 -11.54
N THR A 457 16.31 -21.82 -10.42
CA THR A 457 15.50 -23.04 -10.33
C THR A 457 14.13 -22.81 -10.97
N VAL A 458 13.46 -21.72 -10.59
CA VAL A 458 12.16 -21.33 -11.15
C VAL A 458 12.32 -20.92 -12.62
N ALA A 459 13.39 -20.21 -12.97
CA ALA A 459 13.73 -19.88 -14.36
C ALA A 459 13.86 -21.15 -15.23
N ALA A 460 14.51 -22.19 -14.72
CA ALA A 460 14.65 -23.46 -15.45
C ALA A 460 13.33 -24.21 -15.63
N GLU A 461 12.41 -24.13 -14.65
CA GLU A 461 11.10 -24.79 -14.71
C GLU A 461 10.12 -24.07 -15.65
N THR A 462 10.17 -22.74 -15.67
CA THR A 462 9.20 -21.87 -16.37
C THR A 462 9.70 -21.37 -17.72
N GLY A 463 10.99 -21.49 -18.01
CA GLY A 463 11.60 -20.93 -19.22
C GLY A 463 11.76 -19.40 -19.21
N LEU A 464 11.49 -18.75 -18.07
CA LEU A 464 11.75 -17.33 -17.84
C LEU A 464 13.22 -17.07 -17.48
N GLU A 465 13.66 -15.81 -17.51
CA GLU A 465 15.01 -15.43 -17.09
C GLU A 465 15.07 -15.20 -15.57
N ALA A 466 16.13 -15.70 -14.92
CA ALA A 466 16.39 -15.43 -13.50
C ALA A 466 16.67 -13.94 -13.26
N GLY A 467 16.19 -13.41 -12.13
CA GLY A 467 16.31 -12.00 -11.75
C GLY A 467 14.96 -11.33 -11.47
N GLU A 468 14.92 -10.00 -11.60
CA GLU A 468 13.71 -9.20 -11.32
C GLU A 468 12.54 -9.63 -12.20
N SER A 469 11.37 -9.82 -11.59
CA SER A 469 10.18 -10.31 -12.28
C SER A 469 8.90 -9.76 -11.66
N PHE A 470 7.90 -9.49 -12.50
CA PHE A 470 6.54 -9.13 -12.12
C PHE A 470 5.56 -10.33 -12.16
N HIS A 471 6.07 -11.54 -12.42
CA HIS A 471 5.29 -12.78 -12.37
C HIS A 471 5.09 -13.22 -10.91
N LEU A 472 4.22 -12.51 -10.19
CA LEU A 472 4.05 -12.58 -8.74
C LEU A 472 3.92 -14.00 -8.17
N VAL A 473 3.18 -14.90 -8.84
CA VAL A 473 3.02 -16.29 -8.35
C VAL A 473 4.29 -17.13 -8.50
N LEU A 474 5.25 -16.69 -9.31
CA LEU A 474 6.50 -17.39 -9.57
C LEU A 474 7.68 -16.84 -8.75
N VAL A 475 7.56 -15.63 -8.18
CA VAL A 475 8.68 -15.02 -7.43
C VAL A 475 9.01 -15.80 -6.16
N ASN A 476 10.29 -16.11 -5.99
CA ASN A 476 10.81 -16.86 -4.85
C ASN A 476 12.03 -16.20 -4.21
N GLU A 477 12.36 -14.97 -4.63
CA GLU A 477 13.44 -14.17 -4.06
C GLU A 477 13.01 -12.71 -3.83
N ILE A 478 13.46 -12.13 -2.72
CA ILE A 478 13.46 -10.68 -2.49
C ILE A 478 14.84 -10.16 -2.89
N LEU A 479 14.92 -9.42 -3.99
CA LEU A 479 16.18 -8.90 -4.54
C LEU A 479 16.59 -7.57 -3.91
N LYS A 480 15.61 -6.77 -3.50
CA LYS A 480 15.78 -5.47 -2.86
C LYS A 480 14.58 -5.18 -1.99
N ASP A 481 14.81 -4.63 -0.81
CA ASP A 481 13.79 -3.96 -0.02
C ASP A 481 14.45 -2.89 0.85
N ASN A 482 14.34 -1.65 0.41
CA ASN A 482 14.86 -0.49 1.14
C ASN A 482 13.74 0.41 1.66
N ARG A 483 12.51 -0.11 1.77
CA ARG A 483 11.38 0.67 2.28
C ARG A 483 11.58 0.99 3.75
N ILE A 484 11.16 2.19 4.16
CA ILE A 484 11.44 2.72 5.49
C ILE A 484 10.59 1.97 6.52
N PRO A 485 11.17 1.35 7.57
CA PRO A 485 10.41 0.57 8.55
C PRO A 485 9.62 1.47 9.54
N PRO A 486 8.66 0.92 10.30
CA PRO A 486 7.81 1.70 11.20
C PRO A 486 8.49 2.03 12.54
N VAL A 487 7.84 2.92 13.30
CA VAL A 487 8.19 3.20 14.70
C VAL A 487 8.25 1.90 15.50
N GLY A 488 9.31 1.70 16.28
CA GLY A 488 9.52 0.48 17.07
C GLY A 488 10.19 -0.67 16.32
N PHE A 489 10.58 -0.48 15.06
CA PHE A 489 11.37 -1.44 14.28
C PHE A 489 12.57 -2.00 15.04
N THR A 490 12.77 -3.32 14.91
CA THR A 490 14.02 -3.98 15.30
C THR A 490 14.42 -4.97 14.21
N ASN A 491 15.73 -5.11 13.98
CA ASN A 491 16.26 -6.05 13.01
C ASN A 491 15.86 -7.50 13.35
N ALA A 492 15.88 -7.87 14.63
CA ALA A 492 15.50 -9.20 15.07
C ALA A 492 13.99 -9.48 14.89
N GLY A 493 13.13 -8.48 15.17
CA GLY A 493 11.68 -8.62 14.97
C GLY A 493 11.33 -8.79 13.50
N PHE A 494 11.89 -7.95 12.62
CA PHE A 494 11.62 -8.01 11.19
C PHE A 494 12.23 -9.24 10.53
N GLN A 495 13.35 -9.77 11.05
CA GLN A 495 13.88 -11.06 10.60
C GLN A 495 12.93 -12.22 10.94
N ALA A 496 12.29 -12.19 12.11
CA ALA A 496 11.37 -13.26 12.53
C ALA A 496 10.15 -13.38 11.63
N ILE A 497 9.61 -12.25 11.16
CA ILE A 497 8.46 -12.17 10.25
C ILE A 497 8.85 -12.16 8.76
N GLN A 498 10.13 -12.40 8.44
CA GLN A 498 10.63 -12.45 7.06
C GLN A 498 10.47 -11.13 6.28
N ALA A 499 10.53 -9.99 7.00
CA ALA A 499 10.40 -8.64 6.46
C ALA A 499 11.69 -7.82 6.63
N SER A 500 12.86 -8.43 6.78
CA SER A 500 14.13 -7.69 6.86
C SER A 500 14.36 -6.80 5.63
N PRO A 501 15.00 -5.62 5.78
CA PRO A 501 15.56 -4.90 4.64
C PRO A 501 16.54 -5.77 3.85
N VAL A 502 16.57 -5.61 2.53
CA VAL A 502 17.44 -6.35 1.60
C VAL A 502 18.18 -5.36 0.71
N GLU A 503 19.50 -5.54 0.55
CA GLU A 503 20.41 -4.57 -0.07
C GLU A 503 20.34 -3.17 0.57
N TYR A 504 19.92 -3.13 1.84
CA TYR A 504 19.82 -1.92 2.64
C TYR A 504 19.90 -2.28 4.13
N SER A 505 20.13 -1.29 5.01
CA SER A 505 20.10 -1.52 6.45
C SER A 505 19.63 -0.30 7.23
N TYR A 506 18.95 -0.59 8.34
CA TYR A 506 18.46 0.38 9.30
C TYR A 506 18.93 -0.03 10.70
N ALA A 507 19.26 0.93 11.56
CA ALA A 507 19.48 0.65 12.97
C ALA A 507 18.15 0.33 13.68
N ASP A 508 18.20 -0.38 14.81
CA ASP A 508 17.00 -0.59 15.63
C ASP A 508 16.41 0.77 16.06
N GLY A 509 15.08 0.92 15.94
CA GLY A 509 14.35 2.16 16.19
C GLY A 509 14.42 3.20 15.05
N GLN A 510 15.22 2.96 14.01
CA GLN A 510 15.33 3.86 12.88
C GLN A 510 14.12 3.68 11.95
N HIS A 511 13.16 4.59 12.06
CA HIS A 511 11.95 4.68 11.25
C HIS A 511 12.03 5.86 10.26
N TRP A 512 13.25 6.25 9.91
CA TRP A 512 13.55 7.30 8.95
C TRP A 512 14.74 6.89 8.10
N ASP A 513 14.93 7.58 6.98
CA ASP A 513 16.05 7.38 6.09
C ASP A 513 16.71 8.70 5.71
N ASP A 514 18.04 8.72 5.69
CA ASP A 514 18.85 9.88 5.30
C ASP A 514 19.44 9.64 3.91
N THR A 515 19.22 10.61 3.01
CA THR A 515 19.79 10.62 1.66
C THR A 515 20.63 11.87 1.48
N VAL A 516 21.91 11.68 1.22
CA VAL A 516 22.87 12.75 0.98
C VAL A 516 23.06 12.95 -0.52
N MET A 517 22.89 14.19 -0.99
CA MET A 517 23.07 14.59 -2.38
C MET A 517 24.13 15.68 -2.46
N THR A 518 24.98 15.66 -3.49
CA THR A 518 25.94 16.74 -3.72
C THR A 518 25.20 17.98 -4.23
N ILE A 519 25.51 19.15 -3.69
CA ILE A 519 24.99 20.43 -4.18
C ILE A 519 25.78 20.84 -5.44
N PRO A 520 25.11 21.12 -6.57
CA PRO A 520 25.79 21.56 -7.80
C PRO A 520 26.48 22.92 -7.62
N GLU A 521 27.63 23.11 -8.27
CA GLU A 521 28.36 24.39 -8.22
C GLU A 521 27.46 25.54 -8.72
N GLY A 522 27.36 26.59 -7.92
CA GLY A 522 26.55 27.77 -8.25
C GLY A 522 25.09 27.70 -7.80
N ALA A 523 24.62 26.56 -7.26
CA ALA A 523 23.29 26.45 -6.70
C ALA A 523 23.11 27.40 -5.50
N LYS A 524 21.98 28.09 -5.47
CA LYS A 524 21.55 29.03 -4.42
C LYS A 524 20.26 28.61 -3.74
N LYS A 525 19.56 27.63 -4.31
CA LYS A 525 18.29 27.14 -3.79
C LYS A 525 18.09 25.69 -4.21
N ALA A 526 17.49 24.88 -3.35
CA ALA A 526 16.98 23.56 -3.69
C ALA A 526 15.50 23.45 -3.36
N VAL A 527 14.75 22.82 -4.26
CA VAL A 527 13.39 22.35 -3.99
C VAL A 527 13.43 20.84 -3.98
N VAL A 528 13.05 20.23 -2.86
CA VAL A 528 13.04 18.79 -2.67
C VAL A 528 11.60 18.34 -2.49
N THR A 529 11.22 17.26 -3.18
CA THR A 529 9.87 16.68 -3.09
C THR A 529 9.98 15.17 -2.93
N LEU A 530 9.28 14.61 -1.93
CA LEU A 530 9.05 13.19 -1.82
C LEU A 530 7.80 12.83 -2.63
N TYR A 531 7.98 12.02 -3.67
CA TYR A 531 6.89 11.55 -4.51
C TYR A 531 6.51 10.11 -4.17
N PHE A 532 5.23 9.78 -4.34
CA PHE A 532 4.71 8.43 -4.35
C PHE A 532 4.00 8.14 -5.69
N GLN A 533 4.17 6.93 -6.22
CA GLN A 533 3.47 6.45 -7.41
C GLN A 533 2.80 5.09 -7.15
N THR A 534 1.51 4.99 -7.49
CA THR A 534 0.70 3.77 -7.34
C THR A 534 1.13 2.67 -8.32
N SER A 535 1.45 3.03 -9.56
CA SER A 535 1.71 2.07 -10.63
C SER A 535 2.75 2.64 -11.58
N SER A 536 3.91 2.00 -11.68
CA SER A 536 4.97 2.40 -12.59
C SER A 536 4.60 2.05 -14.04
N LYS A 537 5.24 2.74 -14.99
CA LYS A 537 5.07 2.45 -16.41
C LYS A 537 5.49 1.02 -16.75
N GLU A 538 6.59 0.56 -16.19
CA GLU A 538 7.17 -0.75 -16.45
C GLU A 538 6.18 -1.86 -16.08
N TYR A 539 5.50 -1.72 -14.93
CA TYR A 539 4.48 -2.68 -14.52
C TYR A 539 3.25 -2.64 -15.43
N MET A 540 2.76 -1.45 -15.82
CA MET A 540 1.61 -1.35 -16.73
C MET A 540 1.93 -1.86 -18.15
N GLU A 541 3.16 -1.68 -18.63
CA GLU A 541 3.62 -2.24 -19.90
C GLU A 541 3.79 -3.76 -19.82
N PHE A 542 4.27 -4.29 -18.68
CA PHE A 542 4.27 -5.73 -18.42
C PHE A 542 2.86 -6.32 -18.48
N LEU A 543 1.87 -5.72 -17.80
CA LEU A 543 0.49 -6.20 -17.82
C LEU A 543 -0.10 -6.20 -19.25
N ARG A 544 0.18 -5.15 -20.04
CA ARG A 544 -0.24 -5.04 -21.44
C ARG A 544 0.41 -6.12 -22.32
N ASP A 545 1.71 -6.30 -22.17
CA ASP A 545 2.50 -7.19 -23.04
C ASP A 545 2.40 -8.67 -22.60
N GLY A 546 1.93 -8.92 -21.38
CA GLY A 546 1.81 -10.24 -20.75
C GLY A 546 0.70 -11.14 -21.28
N GLU A 547 0.05 -10.79 -22.40
CA GLU A 547 -1.09 -11.54 -22.99
C GLU A 547 -2.15 -11.93 -21.94
N ALA A 548 -2.55 -10.96 -21.12
CA ALA A 548 -3.56 -11.08 -20.07
C ALA A 548 -4.98 -11.25 -20.65
N LEU A 549 -5.22 -12.35 -21.37
CA LEU A 549 -6.46 -12.61 -22.08
C LEU A 549 -7.46 -13.41 -21.23
N SER A 550 -8.75 -13.25 -21.50
CA SER A 550 -9.77 -14.22 -21.05
C SER A 550 -9.52 -15.61 -21.65
N SER A 551 -10.11 -16.65 -21.06
CA SER A 551 -9.90 -18.05 -21.48
C SER A 551 -10.37 -18.30 -22.92
N ASP A 552 -11.34 -17.54 -23.40
CA ASP A 552 -11.81 -17.56 -24.79
C ASP A 552 -11.02 -16.64 -25.74
N GLY A 553 -10.08 -15.86 -25.21
CA GLY A 553 -9.25 -14.89 -25.94
C GLY A 553 -10.01 -13.67 -26.46
N LEU A 554 -11.24 -13.42 -26.00
CA LEU A 554 -12.07 -12.32 -26.49
C LEU A 554 -11.84 -11.00 -25.74
N ILE A 555 -11.38 -11.07 -24.49
CA ILE A 555 -11.09 -9.91 -23.64
C ILE A 555 -9.59 -9.85 -23.41
N ASP A 556 -9.01 -8.67 -23.61
CA ASP A 556 -7.61 -8.37 -23.31
C ASP A 556 -7.56 -7.46 -22.08
N TYR A 557 -7.43 -8.07 -20.89
CA TYR A 557 -7.42 -7.35 -19.62
C TYR A 557 -6.18 -6.43 -19.51
N GLY A 558 -5.05 -6.86 -20.08
CA GLY A 558 -3.82 -6.08 -20.11
C GLY A 558 -3.97 -4.78 -20.89
N GLN A 559 -4.57 -4.85 -22.08
CA GLN A 559 -4.85 -3.66 -22.89
C GLN A 559 -5.90 -2.76 -22.23
N ILE A 560 -6.94 -3.33 -21.61
CA ILE A 560 -7.94 -2.56 -20.85
C ILE A 560 -7.28 -1.78 -19.71
N ALA A 561 -6.42 -2.44 -18.92
CA ALA A 561 -5.70 -1.82 -17.82
C ALA A 561 -4.76 -0.70 -18.31
N TYR A 562 -4.04 -0.93 -19.40
CA TYR A 562 -3.13 0.06 -19.98
C TYR A 562 -3.89 1.28 -20.52
N ASP A 563 -4.98 1.08 -21.25
CA ASP A 563 -5.79 2.18 -21.78
C ASP A 563 -6.42 3.00 -20.66
N ALA A 564 -6.92 2.34 -19.61
CA ALA A 564 -7.44 3.01 -18.43
C ALA A 564 -6.36 3.82 -17.71
N TRP A 565 -5.15 3.28 -17.55
CA TRP A 565 -4.00 3.97 -17.00
C TRP A 565 -3.64 5.21 -17.83
N VAL A 566 -3.58 5.10 -19.16
CA VAL A 566 -3.33 6.24 -20.05
C VAL A 566 -4.42 7.32 -19.89
N ASN A 567 -5.69 6.92 -19.87
CA ASN A 567 -6.83 7.84 -19.75
C ASN A 567 -6.86 8.57 -18.40
N ARG A 568 -6.37 7.94 -17.34
CA ARG A 568 -6.29 8.51 -15.98
C ARG A 568 -4.96 9.20 -15.68
N GLY A 569 -4.19 9.57 -16.70
CA GLY A 569 -2.97 10.37 -16.53
C GLY A 569 -1.76 9.56 -16.08
N LYS A 570 -1.72 8.27 -16.39
CA LYS A 570 -0.56 7.38 -16.25
C LYS A 570 -0.02 7.25 -14.83
N SER A 571 -0.92 7.22 -13.83
CA SER A 571 -0.53 7.10 -12.43
C SER A 571 0.51 8.17 -12.05
N ALA A 572 0.25 9.42 -12.45
CA ALA A 572 1.12 10.54 -12.16
C ALA A 572 1.45 10.58 -10.65
N PRO A 573 2.72 10.83 -10.29
CA PRO A 573 3.12 10.80 -8.89
C PRO A 573 2.45 11.90 -8.08
N VAL A 574 2.24 11.59 -6.80
CA VAL A 574 1.69 12.51 -5.80
C VAL A 574 2.83 12.96 -4.89
N ALA A 575 2.91 14.27 -4.65
CA ALA A 575 3.82 14.83 -3.65
C ALA A 575 3.29 14.53 -2.25
N MET A 576 4.06 13.76 -1.48
CA MET A 576 3.84 13.50 -0.05
C MET A 576 4.36 14.68 0.78
N ASP A 577 5.58 15.12 0.49
CA ASP A 577 6.23 16.26 1.15
C ASP A 577 6.95 17.11 0.11
N SER A 578 7.01 18.43 0.33
CA SER A 578 7.78 19.35 -0.51
C SER A 578 8.35 20.47 0.33
N LEU A 579 9.65 20.73 0.18
CA LEU A 579 10.40 21.74 0.93
C LEU A 579 11.31 22.52 0.00
N GLU A 580 11.45 23.81 0.29
CA GLU A 580 12.41 24.71 -0.34
C GLU A 580 13.44 25.14 0.70
N ILE A 581 14.71 25.19 0.31
CA ILE A 581 15.82 25.65 1.15
C ILE A 581 16.75 26.55 0.34
N ASP A 582 17.18 27.65 0.95
CA ASP A 582 18.27 28.47 0.44
C ASP A 582 19.60 27.76 0.68
N LEU A 583 20.44 27.71 -0.36
CA LEU A 583 21.74 27.07 -0.31
C LEU A 583 22.82 28.13 -0.18
N TYR A 584 23.62 27.97 0.86
CA TYR A 584 24.76 28.83 1.10
C TYR A 584 26.01 28.14 0.54
N PRO A 585 26.94 28.85 -0.11
CA PRO A 585 28.25 28.25 -0.37
C PRO A 585 28.81 27.71 0.95
N GLU A 586 29.52 26.58 0.92
CA GLU A 586 30.20 25.96 2.07
C GLU A 586 30.63 27.05 3.05
N SER A 587 30.22 26.96 4.33
CA SER A 587 30.41 28.00 5.35
C SER A 587 31.74 28.64 5.08
N ASN A 588 31.73 29.84 4.50
CA ASN A 588 32.94 30.45 4.05
C ASN A 588 33.81 30.47 5.30
N PRO A 589 35.00 29.85 5.34
CA PRO A 589 35.76 29.82 6.59
C PRO A 589 36.04 31.22 7.14
N SER A 590 35.81 32.25 6.30
CA SER A 590 35.86 33.66 6.62
C SER A 590 34.54 34.31 7.06
N ASP A 591 33.39 33.64 6.94
CA ASP A 591 32.10 34.01 7.53
C ASP A 591 32.08 33.42 8.95
N LEU A 592 32.56 34.23 9.89
CA LEU A 592 32.80 33.83 11.27
C LEU A 592 31.55 33.95 12.13
N ASP A 593 30.53 34.69 11.70
CA ASP A 593 29.25 34.78 12.41
C ASP A 593 28.14 33.87 11.82
N GLY A 594 28.41 33.24 10.68
CA GLY A 594 27.54 32.26 10.03
C GLY A 594 26.30 32.90 9.39
N ASN A 595 26.36 34.18 9.04
CA ASN A 595 25.23 34.92 8.46
C ASN A 595 25.14 34.80 6.93
N GLY A 596 26.12 34.17 6.28
CA GLY A 596 26.19 33.93 4.84
C GLY A 596 26.99 34.98 4.06
N ASP A 597 27.36 36.11 4.68
CA ASP A 597 28.18 37.17 4.13
C ASP A 597 29.55 37.20 4.83
N VAL A 598 30.60 37.64 4.12
CA VAL A 598 31.89 38.00 4.74
C VAL A 598 32.02 39.51 4.73
N ASP A 599 31.83 40.12 5.90
CA ASP A 599 31.77 41.56 6.06
C ASP A 599 32.58 42.07 7.27
N VAL A 600 32.21 43.27 7.74
CA VAL A 600 32.91 43.90 8.85
C VAL A 600 32.74 43.16 10.17
N ASN A 601 31.63 42.45 10.36
CA ASN A 601 31.35 41.68 11.58
C ASN A 601 32.31 40.50 11.69
N ASP A 602 32.58 39.80 10.58
CA ASP A 602 33.56 38.71 10.53
C ASP A 602 34.97 39.23 10.78
N LEU A 603 35.32 40.37 10.16
CA LEU A 603 36.63 40.99 10.42
C LEU A 603 36.79 41.37 11.89
N LEU A 604 35.72 41.85 12.54
CA LEU A 604 35.75 42.20 13.96
C LEU A 604 35.89 40.95 14.84
N LEU A 605 35.24 39.84 14.47
CA LEU A 605 35.40 38.55 15.14
C LEU A 605 36.84 38.03 15.00
N LEU A 606 37.41 38.04 13.80
CA LEU A 606 38.79 37.62 13.57
C LEU A 606 39.77 38.50 14.35
N ILE A 607 39.64 39.83 14.26
CA ILE A 607 40.51 40.76 14.97
C ILE A 607 40.42 40.57 16.49
N SER A 608 39.25 40.18 17.01
CA SER A 608 39.08 39.89 18.44
C SER A 608 39.90 38.69 18.91
N ASP A 609 40.18 37.76 18.01
CA ASP A 609 41.03 36.59 18.21
C ASP A 609 42.48 36.80 17.75
N PHE A 610 42.86 37.99 17.25
CA PHE A 610 44.18 38.19 16.65
C PHE A 610 45.33 37.92 17.64
N GLY A 611 46.23 36.99 17.28
CA GLY A 611 47.30 36.49 18.13
C GLY A 611 46.90 35.32 19.07
N CYS A 612 45.69 34.78 18.93
CA CYS A 612 45.26 33.55 19.59
C CYS A 612 46.09 32.35 19.11
N THR A 613 46.37 31.41 20.02
CA THR A 613 47.05 30.15 19.71
C THR A 613 46.28 28.97 20.30
N GLY A 614 45.89 28.03 19.44
CA GLY A 614 44.92 26.97 19.76
C GLY A 614 43.70 27.01 18.82
N GLU A 615 42.63 26.31 19.20
CA GLU A 615 41.36 26.35 18.45
C GLU A 615 40.61 27.65 18.78
N CYS A 616 40.64 28.59 17.85
CA CYS A 616 39.99 29.91 17.95
C CYS A 616 39.12 30.13 16.70
N ILE A 617 38.04 30.91 16.79
CA ILE A 617 37.12 31.08 15.66
C ILE A 617 37.79 31.86 14.51
N GLY A 618 38.76 32.72 14.83
CA GLY A 618 39.55 33.44 13.82
C GLY A 618 40.63 32.63 13.08
N ASP A 619 40.85 31.34 13.41
CA ASP A 619 41.85 30.49 12.73
C ASP A 619 41.24 29.87 11.46
N ILE A 620 41.19 30.69 10.42
CA ILE A 620 40.52 30.35 9.15
C ILE A 620 41.28 29.27 8.39
N ASN A 621 42.60 29.22 8.52
CA ASN A 621 43.45 28.30 7.77
C ASN A 621 43.78 26.99 8.52
N GLY A 622 43.44 26.91 9.81
CA GLY A 622 43.56 25.72 10.64
C GLY A 622 44.99 25.41 11.09
N ASP A 623 45.90 26.39 11.13
CA ASP A 623 47.29 26.21 11.57
C ASP A 623 47.52 26.46 13.07
N LEU A 624 46.42 26.67 13.82
CA LEU A 624 46.36 26.94 15.25
C LEU A 624 46.92 28.32 15.63
N GLN A 625 47.03 29.26 14.69
CA GLN A 625 47.43 30.65 14.92
C GLN A 625 46.51 31.61 14.16
N VAL A 626 45.96 32.60 14.88
CA VAL A 626 45.22 33.70 14.23
C VAL A 626 46.20 34.83 13.93
N ASP A 627 46.62 34.96 12.67
CA ASP A 627 47.60 35.95 12.25
C ASP A 627 47.21 36.73 10.98
N VAL A 628 48.19 37.42 10.38
CA VAL A 628 47.95 38.23 9.18
C VAL A 628 47.46 37.36 8.01
N THR A 629 47.82 36.09 7.98
CA THR A 629 47.40 35.12 6.97
C THR A 629 45.88 34.96 7.00
N ASP A 630 45.28 34.80 8.18
CA ASP A 630 43.82 34.67 8.33
C ASP A 630 43.10 35.97 7.95
N VAL A 631 43.65 37.12 8.36
CA VAL A 631 43.12 38.43 7.92
C VAL A 631 43.12 38.53 6.39
N LEU A 632 44.17 38.06 5.72
CA LEU A 632 44.26 38.09 4.26
C LEU A 632 43.31 37.09 3.59
N ILE A 633 43.05 35.94 4.22
CA ILE A 633 42.06 34.98 3.74
C ILE A 633 40.66 35.57 3.85
N LEU A 634 40.32 36.18 4.99
CA LEU A 634 39.04 36.86 5.20
C LEU A 634 38.82 37.99 4.20
N LEU A 635 39.81 38.89 4.05
CA LEU A 635 39.71 40.00 3.10
C LEU A 635 39.61 39.55 1.64
N LYS A 636 40.16 38.37 1.31
CA LYS A 636 40.03 37.79 -0.04
C LYS A 636 38.62 37.27 -0.28
N ALA A 637 37.94 36.82 0.77
CA ALA A 637 36.59 36.28 0.73
C ALA A 637 35.50 37.35 0.93
N TRP A 638 35.89 38.63 1.08
CA TRP A 638 35.00 39.75 1.37
C TRP A 638 33.86 39.89 0.35
N THR A 639 32.64 39.83 0.85
CA THR A 639 31.42 40.07 0.07
C THR A 639 31.19 41.57 -0.08
N THR A 640 30.97 42.06 -1.30
CA THR A 640 30.77 43.50 -1.56
C THR A 640 29.29 43.83 -1.52
N ILE A 641 28.90 44.81 -0.70
CA ILE A 641 27.58 45.47 -0.74
C ILE A 641 27.42 46.26 -2.04
#